data_AF-A0A2P7R331-F1
#
_entry.id   AF-A0A2P7R331-F1
#
_cell.length_a   1.000
_cell.length_b   1.000
_cell.length_c   1.000
_cell.angle_alpha   90.00
_cell.angle_beta   90.00
_cell.angle_gamma   90.00
#
_symmetry.space_group_name_H-M   'P 1'
#
loop_
_entity.id
_entity.type
_entity.pdbx_description
1 polymer ?
#
loop_
_entity_poly.entity_id
_entity_poly.type
_entity_poly.pdbx_seq_one_letter_code
_entity_poly.pdbx_strand_id
1 'polypeptide(L)'
;MAITVNSNVSALTAQRNLNKSSSALATSMERLSSGSRINSAKDDAAGLQISNRLNSQIKGLGVAMKNASDGISMAQTAEGAMQESTNILQRMRDLALQSANGSNSDEDRASIQKEIGQLQSELTRIADSTSFGGQKLLNGAFGTKSFQIGANANESQSLGLSDISSSAIGRKYQSFDKTADLTTKVAGGTESGAGQVLVKVGDKTHEIALNAGMSASDVQEKINSISGLSDVKVTGGEGPESTPATMKLSNLAVANGESLDLTIGGEKITLNGTGDAAGDAATFKSQIEQAAGKAGYSVTEKDGTFSFTGKDDGSQIAIKLEAANTTTSDTKVNINGKSYAGNGTTAINATQTSTNGINAEPIRATMELSGLTVANGDSLKLKIGDADVITLTGTNSANDAKAFKAQIMDAAEKAGYTVTEDNGTYTFTGKEDGSQINIEVGGAGNSTTASTDVTINGVAYDGLANISTTAKKQTSTNGVAAAVDTPATMTLKGFDAVNSGTMKLTIDGIDVTVDKNVSDTEKLADLINSTLSAAGSEITATLNDDKTEITLTGGQNGEQFAVKADVSGATGSVLQAGDRIYSNASLKTSGNITTAAGGAGVNSTVTIDNFAAVTSGVMSMTVDGAIFDVDSSITTAAELADKINAEAGTTVTASESDGVITITHNTANTALTVAADASGAAGAQVEITGDTSALVAGTAVETETTNGIAVEKDGFTIDFSNAKLDDGIASVSVGATVNDLESSDSAMALAEGTTFKSVASIDLSTTEGANEAVEILDKALASIDDQRASLGAFQNRMNSTINNLASIQENAAAGMSRIMDVDFAQETVNLTKQQILQQAGTSILAQAKQLPQAALSLLG
;
A
#
# COMPACT_ATOMS: atom_id res chain seq x y z
N MET A 1 8.91 -14.66 96.03
CA MET A 1 8.64 -13.65 94.98
C MET A 1 9.51 -12.44 95.30
N ALA A 2 10.46 -12.09 94.43
CA ALA A 2 11.24 -10.87 94.62
C ALA A 2 10.35 -9.66 94.31
N ILE A 3 10.16 -8.76 95.27
CA ILE A 3 9.43 -7.50 95.07
C ILE A 3 10.42 -6.53 94.41
N THR A 4 10.39 -6.46 93.08
CA THR A 4 11.18 -5.49 92.31
C THR A 4 10.38 -4.22 92.11
N VAL A 5 10.81 -3.12 92.74
CA VAL A 5 10.05 -1.86 92.80
C VAL A 5 10.16 -1.03 91.51
N ASN A 6 11.30 -1.13 90.80
CA ASN A 6 11.52 -0.42 89.52
C ASN A 6 10.79 -1.05 88.33
N SER A 7 10.55 -2.37 88.35
CA SER A 7 9.88 -3.10 87.27
C SER A 7 8.70 -3.90 87.82
N ASN A 8 7.51 -3.30 87.81
CA ASN A 8 6.28 -3.96 88.25
C ASN A 8 5.70 -4.84 87.13
N VAL A 9 6.08 -6.12 87.14
CA VAL A 9 5.67 -7.11 86.13
C VAL A 9 4.16 -7.37 86.14
N SER A 10 3.50 -7.28 87.30
CA SER A 10 2.04 -7.45 87.43
C SER A 10 1.28 -6.30 86.77
N ALA A 11 1.73 -5.05 86.99
CA ALA A 11 1.16 -3.89 86.30
C ALA A 11 1.46 -3.92 84.79
N LEU A 12 2.65 -4.35 84.36
CA LEU A 12 3.00 -4.51 82.93
C LEU A 12 2.15 -5.58 82.24
N THR A 13 1.81 -6.65 82.95
CA THR A 13 0.94 -7.72 82.44
C THR A 13 -0.51 -7.26 82.37
N ALA A 14 -1.00 -6.57 83.40
CA ALA A 14 -2.33 -5.94 83.40
C ALA A 14 -2.46 -4.89 82.29
N GLN A 15 -1.43 -4.07 82.07
CA GLN A 15 -1.38 -3.07 80.99
C GLN A 15 -1.38 -3.72 79.60
N ARG A 16 -0.60 -4.79 79.39
CA ARG A 16 -0.60 -5.56 78.13
C ARG A 16 -1.98 -6.16 77.83
N ASN A 17 -2.63 -6.74 78.84
CA ASN A 17 -3.98 -7.28 78.70
C ASN A 17 -5.03 -6.18 78.45
N LEU A 18 -4.92 -5.03 79.14
CA LEU A 18 -5.77 -3.86 78.90
C LEU A 18 -5.62 -3.34 77.47
N ASN A 19 -4.39 -3.20 76.98
CA ASN A 19 -4.12 -2.77 75.60
C ASN A 19 -4.67 -3.77 74.57
N LYS A 20 -4.58 -5.08 74.86
CA LYS A 20 -5.18 -6.14 74.02
C LYS A 20 -6.70 -6.03 73.98
N SER A 21 -7.37 -5.86 75.12
CA SER A 21 -8.83 -5.65 75.18
C SER A 21 -9.25 -4.33 74.56
N SER A 22 -8.48 -3.25 74.71
CA SER A 22 -8.75 -1.96 74.08
C SER A 22 -8.63 -2.03 72.55
N SER A 23 -7.66 -2.79 72.03
CA SER A 23 -7.51 -3.01 70.58
C SER A 23 -8.63 -3.88 70.03
N ALA A 24 -9.00 -4.96 70.75
CA ALA A 24 -10.12 -5.82 70.35
C ALA A 24 -11.46 -5.09 70.40
N LEU A 25 -11.67 -4.21 71.39
CA LEU A 25 -12.84 -3.34 71.47
C LEU A 25 -12.92 -2.40 70.25
N ALA A 26 -11.80 -1.78 69.87
CA ALA A 26 -11.73 -0.92 68.70
C ALA A 26 -12.06 -1.67 67.41
N THR A 27 -11.54 -2.89 67.23
CA THR A 27 -11.88 -3.75 66.08
C THR A 27 -13.37 -4.13 66.07
N SER A 28 -13.95 -4.50 67.22
CA SER A 28 -15.39 -4.80 67.28
C SER A 28 -16.24 -3.57 66.95
N MET A 29 -15.87 -2.39 67.46
CA MET A 29 -16.53 -1.12 67.09
C MET A 29 -16.43 -0.83 65.59
N GLU A 30 -15.25 -1.06 65.00
CA GLU A 30 -15.02 -0.85 63.57
C GLU A 30 -15.88 -1.79 62.71
N ARG A 31 -15.96 -3.07 63.08
CA ARG A 31 -16.80 -4.08 62.40
C ARG A 31 -18.30 -3.80 62.54
N LEU A 32 -18.75 -3.43 63.74
CA LEU A 32 -20.15 -3.04 63.98
C LEU A 32 -20.52 -1.74 63.24
N SER A 33 -19.61 -0.78 63.16
CA SER A 33 -19.85 0.49 62.47
C SER A 33 -19.85 0.36 60.95
N SER A 34 -18.99 -0.50 60.41
CA SER A 34 -18.90 -0.74 58.95
C SER A 34 -19.91 -1.79 58.46
N GLY A 35 -20.47 -2.59 59.38
CA GLY A 35 -21.25 -3.79 59.03
C GLY A 35 -20.41 -4.90 58.38
N SER A 36 -19.10 -4.70 58.25
CA SER A 36 -18.18 -5.60 57.56
C SER A 36 -17.20 -6.23 58.56
N ARG A 37 -17.09 -7.55 58.53
CA ARG A 37 -16.12 -8.36 59.25
C ARG A 37 -14.68 -8.13 58.78
N ILE A 38 -14.49 -7.87 57.48
CA ILE A 38 -13.18 -7.65 56.86
C ILE A 38 -13.12 -6.20 56.37
N ASN A 39 -12.39 -5.33 57.07
CA ASN A 39 -12.23 -3.92 56.69
C ASN A 39 -10.85 -3.63 56.09
N SER A 40 -9.85 -4.44 56.44
CA SER A 40 -8.48 -4.29 55.97
C SER A 40 -7.85 -5.64 55.61
N ALA A 41 -6.76 -5.61 54.84
CA ALA A 41 -5.98 -6.82 54.52
C ALA A 41 -5.38 -7.51 55.75
N LYS A 42 -5.29 -6.80 56.89
CA LYS A 42 -4.83 -7.36 58.17
C LYS A 42 -5.87 -8.31 58.79
N ASP A 43 -7.15 -8.11 58.51
CA ASP A 43 -8.23 -8.92 59.08
C ASP A 43 -8.30 -10.31 58.44
N ASP A 44 -8.28 -10.37 57.11
CA ASP A 44 -8.22 -11.60 56.31
C ASP A 44 -7.83 -11.27 54.85
N ALA A 45 -6.56 -11.53 54.50
CA ALA A 45 -6.06 -11.25 53.15
C ALA A 45 -6.73 -12.11 52.06
N ALA A 46 -7.00 -13.39 52.35
CA ALA A 46 -7.62 -14.31 51.40
C ALA A 46 -9.11 -13.98 51.23
N GLY A 47 -9.81 -13.71 52.33
CA GLY A 47 -11.19 -13.25 52.33
C GLY A 47 -11.35 -11.95 51.54
N LEU A 48 -10.46 -10.97 51.77
CA LEU A 48 -10.47 -9.72 51.02
C LEU A 48 -10.23 -9.92 49.50
N GLN A 49 -9.31 -10.82 49.11
CA GLN A 49 -9.05 -11.11 47.69
C GLN A 49 -10.27 -11.76 47.01
N ILE A 50 -10.91 -12.72 47.67
CA ILE A 50 -12.12 -13.37 47.14
C ILE A 50 -13.25 -12.34 47.03
N SER A 51 -13.45 -11.51 48.05
CA SER A 51 -14.46 -10.45 48.03
C SER A 51 -14.19 -9.41 46.95
N ASN A 52 -12.93 -9.04 46.69
CA ASN A 52 -12.58 -8.15 45.60
C ASN A 52 -12.91 -8.76 44.23
N ARG A 53 -12.65 -10.06 44.04
CA ARG A 53 -13.04 -10.78 42.82
C ARG A 53 -14.55 -10.86 42.66
N LEU A 54 -15.28 -11.21 43.73
CA LEU A 54 -16.75 -11.26 43.72
C LEU A 54 -17.35 -9.88 43.46
N ASN A 55 -16.80 -8.82 44.06
CA ASN A 55 -17.24 -7.45 43.80
C ASN A 55 -16.99 -7.03 42.34
N SER A 56 -15.84 -7.39 41.77
CA SER A 56 -15.56 -7.17 40.34
C SER A 56 -16.56 -7.94 39.46
N GLN A 57 -16.86 -9.18 39.81
CA GLN A 57 -17.84 -10.00 39.10
C GLN A 57 -19.25 -9.42 39.21
N ILE A 58 -19.71 -8.99 40.39
CA ILE A 58 -21.02 -8.34 40.60
C ILE A 58 -21.15 -7.07 39.76
N LYS A 59 -20.09 -6.25 39.71
CA LYS A 59 -20.05 -5.05 38.84
C LYS A 59 -20.08 -5.43 37.37
N GLY A 60 -19.29 -6.43 36.96
CA GLY A 60 -19.27 -6.95 35.59
C GLY A 60 -20.64 -7.47 35.15
N LEU A 61 -21.30 -8.28 35.98
CA LEU A 61 -22.66 -8.76 35.75
C LEU A 61 -23.69 -7.62 35.68
N GLY A 62 -23.52 -6.58 36.51
CA GLY A 62 -24.36 -5.39 36.47
C GLY A 62 -24.25 -4.61 35.16
N VAL A 63 -23.03 -4.47 34.62
CA VAL A 63 -22.81 -3.87 33.29
C VAL A 63 -23.35 -4.79 32.19
N ALA A 64 -23.12 -6.10 32.28
CA ALA A 64 -23.62 -7.08 31.32
C ALA A 64 -25.16 -7.08 31.21
N MET A 65 -25.90 -6.99 32.32
CA MET A 65 -27.35 -6.84 32.30
C MET A 65 -27.80 -5.53 31.65
N LYS A 66 -27.03 -4.45 31.86
CA LYS A 66 -27.31 -3.16 31.23
C LYS A 66 -27.09 -3.22 29.72
N ASN A 67 -25.97 -3.79 29.28
CA ASN A 67 -25.69 -4.05 27.86
C ASN A 67 -26.75 -4.95 27.20
N ALA A 68 -27.22 -5.99 27.91
CA ALA A 68 -28.29 -6.85 27.42
C ALA A 68 -29.62 -6.08 27.28
N SER A 69 -29.90 -5.17 28.22
CA SER A 69 -31.07 -4.28 28.15
C SER A 69 -30.98 -3.31 26.97
N ASP A 70 -29.80 -2.71 26.74
CA ASP A 70 -29.56 -1.84 25.58
C ASP A 70 -29.70 -2.61 24.26
N GLY A 71 -29.23 -3.87 24.21
CA GLY A 71 -29.44 -4.78 23.08
C GLY A 71 -30.93 -5.06 22.83
N ILE A 72 -31.74 -5.25 23.88
CA ILE A 72 -33.20 -5.40 23.75
C ILE A 72 -33.82 -4.12 23.20
N SER A 73 -33.46 -2.95 23.74
CA SER A 73 -34.00 -1.65 23.28
C SER A 73 -33.65 -1.37 21.81
N MET A 74 -32.43 -1.72 21.40
CA MET A 74 -32.01 -1.62 20.00
C MET A 74 -32.82 -2.57 19.11
N ALA A 75 -32.97 -3.84 19.50
CA ALA A 75 -33.78 -4.81 18.77
C ALA A 75 -35.26 -4.40 18.67
N GLN A 76 -35.82 -3.78 19.72
CA GLN A 76 -37.18 -3.25 19.72
C GLN A 76 -37.34 -2.04 18.79
N THR A 77 -36.33 -1.18 18.73
CA THR A 77 -36.32 -0.03 17.81
C THR A 77 -36.28 -0.50 16.36
N ALA A 78 -35.44 -1.50 16.06
CA ALA A 78 -35.39 -2.13 14.74
C ALA A 78 -36.72 -2.84 14.40
N GLU A 79 -37.28 -3.63 15.31
CA GLU A 79 -38.56 -4.32 15.14
C GLU A 79 -39.72 -3.35 14.85
N GLY A 80 -39.79 -2.22 15.57
CA GLY A 80 -40.83 -1.22 15.34
C GLY A 80 -40.75 -0.56 13.96
N ALA A 81 -39.54 -0.28 13.49
CA ALA A 81 -39.33 0.24 12.13
C ALA A 81 -39.61 -0.82 11.05
N MET A 82 -39.27 -2.09 11.31
CA MET A 82 -39.62 -3.20 10.43
C MET A 82 -41.13 -3.42 10.35
N GLN A 83 -41.87 -3.24 11.45
CA GLN A 83 -43.33 -3.31 11.45
C GLN A 83 -43.96 -2.26 10.53
N GLU A 84 -43.44 -1.03 10.53
CA GLU A 84 -43.92 0.00 9.61
C GLU A 84 -43.56 -0.34 8.15
N SER A 85 -42.38 -0.91 7.93
CA SER A 85 -41.98 -1.40 6.61
C SER A 85 -42.89 -2.53 6.12
N THR A 86 -43.31 -3.44 7.00
CA THR A 86 -44.32 -4.48 6.69
C THR A 86 -45.66 -3.86 6.27
N ASN A 87 -46.14 -2.84 6.98
CA ASN A 87 -47.39 -2.15 6.63
C ASN A 87 -47.31 -1.52 5.23
N ILE A 88 -46.16 -0.89 4.91
CA ILE A 88 -45.93 -0.30 3.59
C ILE A 88 -45.90 -1.38 2.51
N LEU A 89 -45.18 -2.49 2.71
CA LEU A 89 -45.14 -3.60 1.74
C LEU A 89 -46.52 -4.24 1.52
N GLN A 90 -47.34 -4.35 2.57
CA GLN A 90 -48.72 -4.80 2.43
C GLN A 90 -49.55 -3.82 1.60
N ARG A 91 -49.40 -2.50 1.81
CA ARG A 91 -50.05 -1.49 0.96
C ARG A 91 -49.58 -1.57 -0.50
N MET A 92 -48.28 -1.75 -0.72
CA MET A 92 -47.72 -1.94 -2.07
C MET A 92 -48.28 -3.18 -2.74
N ARG A 93 -48.51 -4.26 -1.96
CA ARG A 93 -49.11 -5.49 -2.46
C ARG A 93 -50.57 -5.29 -2.87
N ASP A 94 -51.34 -4.57 -2.07
CA ASP A 94 -52.74 -4.24 -2.41
C ASP A 94 -52.80 -3.45 -3.73
N LEU A 95 -51.88 -2.49 -3.91
CA LEU A 95 -51.76 -1.70 -5.14
C LEU A 95 -51.31 -2.53 -6.34
N ALA A 96 -50.39 -3.49 -6.14
CA ALA A 96 -49.98 -4.43 -7.18
C ALA A 96 -51.15 -5.32 -7.62
N LEU A 97 -51.91 -5.87 -6.66
CA LEU A 97 -53.13 -6.63 -6.93
C LEU A 97 -54.22 -5.78 -7.62
N GLN A 98 -54.35 -4.52 -7.22
CA GLN A 98 -55.25 -3.57 -7.87
C GLN A 98 -54.82 -3.34 -9.32
N SER A 99 -53.53 -3.08 -9.57
CA SER A 99 -52.98 -2.82 -10.92
C SER A 99 -53.06 -4.03 -11.85
N ALA A 100 -52.91 -5.24 -11.31
CA ALA A 100 -53.03 -6.50 -12.04
C ALA A 100 -54.43 -6.74 -12.62
N ASN A 101 -55.45 -6.02 -12.14
CA ASN A 101 -56.79 -6.12 -12.71
C ASN A 101 -56.83 -5.55 -14.14
N GLY A 102 -57.34 -6.36 -15.08
CA GLY A 102 -57.43 -6.01 -16.50
C GLY A 102 -58.42 -4.88 -16.82
N SER A 103 -59.25 -4.46 -15.86
CA SER A 103 -60.20 -3.36 -16.03
C SER A 103 -59.60 -1.96 -15.80
N ASN A 104 -58.39 -1.86 -15.26
CA ASN A 104 -57.72 -0.57 -15.05
C ASN A 104 -57.12 -0.06 -16.35
N SER A 105 -57.23 1.25 -16.59
CA SER A 105 -56.56 1.91 -17.71
C SER A 105 -55.07 2.09 -17.46
N ASP A 106 -54.30 2.37 -18.52
CA ASP A 106 -52.86 2.65 -18.38
C ASP A 106 -52.61 3.94 -17.58
N GLU A 107 -53.52 4.92 -17.65
CA GLU A 107 -53.49 6.12 -16.82
C GLU A 107 -53.73 5.83 -15.33
N ASP A 108 -54.63 4.90 -15.01
CA ASP A 108 -54.87 4.44 -13.63
C ASP A 108 -53.63 3.72 -13.09
N ARG A 109 -53.02 2.84 -13.89
CA ARG A 109 -51.78 2.15 -13.54
C ARG A 109 -50.62 3.12 -13.33
N ALA A 110 -50.50 4.15 -14.17
CA ALA A 110 -49.50 5.19 -14.00
C ALA A 110 -49.69 6.00 -12.70
N SER A 111 -50.93 6.17 -12.24
CA SER A 111 -51.23 6.83 -10.97
C SER A 111 -50.91 5.94 -9.77
N ILE A 112 -51.24 4.65 -9.83
CA ILE A 112 -50.86 3.64 -8.83
C ILE A 112 -49.32 3.53 -8.74
N GLN A 113 -48.61 3.56 -9.87
CA GLN A 113 -47.15 3.52 -9.91
C GLN A 113 -46.50 4.70 -9.18
N LYS A 114 -47.11 5.90 -9.24
CA LYS A 114 -46.64 7.05 -8.45
C LYS A 114 -46.79 6.83 -6.95
N GLU A 115 -47.88 6.19 -6.52
CA GLU A 115 -48.08 5.81 -5.12
C GLU A 115 -47.03 4.79 -4.68
N ILE A 116 -46.75 3.76 -5.49
CA ILE A 116 -45.65 2.82 -5.24
C ILE A 116 -44.30 3.54 -5.12
N GLY A 117 -43.98 4.48 -6.01
CA GLY A 117 -42.73 5.26 -5.93
C GLY A 117 -42.58 6.05 -4.62
N GLN A 118 -43.68 6.59 -4.09
CA GLN A 118 -43.69 7.25 -2.78
C GLN A 118 -43.50 6.25 -1.64
N LEU A 119 -44.14 5.09 -1.71
CA LEU A 119 -43.99 4.02 -0.72
C LEU A 119 -42.56 3.43 -0.72
N GLN A 120 -41.92 3.28 -1.89
CA GLN A 120 -40.50 2.90 -2.01
C GLN A 120 -39.57 3.93 -1.35
N SER A 121 -39.84 5.21 -1.58
CA SER A 121 -39.09 6.31 -0.97
C SER A 121 -39.26 6.30 0.56
N GLU A 122 -40.47 6.01 1.04
CA GLU A 122 -40.76 5.92 2.47
C GLU A 122 -40.09 4.71 3.13
N LEU A 123 -40.06 3.54 2.48
CA LEU A 123 -39.29 2.38 2.95
C LEU A 123 -37.80 2.73 3.12
N THR A 124 -37.23 3.38 2.11
CA THR A 124 -35.82 3.80 2.14
C THR A 124 -35.57 4.83 3.25
N ARG A 125 -36.49 5.79 3.43
CA ARG A 125 -36.43 6.77 4.52
C ARG A 125 -36.48 6.10 5.91
N ILE A 126 -37.32 5.09 6.11
CA ILE A 126 -37.39 4.35 7.38
C ILE A 126 -36.07 3.62 7.63
N ALA A 127 -35.51 2.94 6.63
CA ALA A 127 -34.21 2.28 6.72
C ALA A 127 -33.09 3.26 7.13
N ASP A 128 -33.03 4.42 6.48
CA ASP A 128 -31.98 5.43 6.70
C ASP A 128 -32.17 6.27 7.97
N SER A 129 -33.40 6.50 8.41
CA SER A 129 -33.68 7.33 9.59
C SER A 129 -33.65 6.54 10.91
N THR A 130 -33.86 5.21 10.86
CA THR A 130 -33.85 4.37 12.06
C THR A 130 -32.45 4.28 12.66
N SER A 131 -32.30 4.82 13.87
CA SER A 131 -31.01 4.85 14.56
C SER A 131 -31.16 4.64 16.07
N PHE A 132 -30.12 4.08 16.68
CA PHE A 132 -30.00 3.95 18.13
C PHE A 132 -28.61 4.41 18.56
N GLY A 133 -28.55 5.43 19.43
CA GLY A 133 -27.27 6.00 19.88
C GLY A 133 -26.39 6.53 18.74
N GLY A 134 -26.99 7.02 17.65
CA GLY A 134 -26.28 7.52 16.46
C GLY A 134 -25.91 6.44 15.44
N GLN A 135 -26.03 5.16 15.77
CA GLN A 135 -25.77 4.05 14.85
C GLN A 135 -27.02 3.76 14.02
N LYS A 136 -26.85 3.67 12.69
CA LYS A 136 -27.91 3.25 11.77
C LYS A 136 -28.11 1.74 11.87
N LEU A 137 -29.36 1.32 11.93
CA LEU A 137 -29.71 -0.06 12.21
C LEU A 137 -30.07 -0.86 10.95
N LEU A 138 -30.68 -0.20 9.96
CA LEU A 138 -31.52 -0.85 8.95
C LEU A 138 -31.14 -0.54 7.49
N ASN A 139 -30.07 0.22 7.27
CA ASN A 139 -29.57 0.62 5.95
C ASN A 139 -28.33 -0.18 5.49
N GLY A 140 -28.10 -1.36 6.07
CA GLY A 140 -26.95 -2.22 5.76
C GLY A 140 -25.66 -1.90 6.51
N ALA A 141 -25.45 -0.68 7.01
CA ALA A 141 -24.22 -0.30 7.72
C ALA A 141 -24.01 -1.03 9.06
N PHE A 142 -25.07 -1.57 9.66
CA PHE A 142 -25.02 -2.22 10.97
C PHE A 142 -24.24 -3.55 10.95
N GLY A 143 -24.42 -4.36 9.90
CA GLY A 143 -23.83 -5.70 9.78
C GLY A 143 -24.16 -6.60 10.96
N THR A 144 -23.12 -7.20 11.56
CA THR A 144 -23.24 -7.99 12.80
C THR A 144 -22.47 -7.31 13.94
N LYS A 145 -23.15 -7.06 15.06
CA LYS A 145 -22.54 -6.49 16.28
C LYS A 145 -22.67 -7.46 17.46
N SER A 146 -21.63 -7.54 18.28
CA SER A 146 -21.59 -8.39 19.48
C SER A 146 -21.84 -7.58 20.74
N PHE A 147 -22.78 -8.03 21.58
CA PHE A 147 -23.04 -7.45 22.89
C PHE A 147 -22.37 -8.27 23.98
N GLN A 148 -21.53 -7.63 24.79
CA GLN A 148 -20.91 -8.26 25.96
C GLN A 148 -21.97 -8.44 27.06
N ILE A 149 -22.37 -9.69 27.28
CA ILE A 149 -23.47 -10.10 28.17
C ILE A 149 -22.98 -10.96 29.34
N GLY A 150 -21.68 -10.89 29.65
CA GLY A 150 -21.09 -11.62 30.78
C GLY A 150 -19.97 -10.84 31.46
N ALA A 151 -19.49 -11.38 32.58
CA ALA A 151 -18.46 -10.74 33.40
C ALA A 151 -17.04 -11.07 32.93
N ASN A 152 -16.87 -12.12 32.12
CA ASN A 152 -15.59 -12.52 31.54
C ASN A 152 -15.47 -12.09 30.08
N ALA A 153 -14.24 -11.93 29.59
CA ALA A 153 -14.00 -11.64 28.19
C ALA A 153 -14.63 -12.72 27.27
N ASN A 154 -15.14 -12.29 26.11
CA ASN A 154 -15.74 -13.12 25.06
C ASN A 154 -17.10 -13.77 25.40
N GLU A 155 -17.71 -13.45 26.54
CA GLU A 155 -19.10 -13.80 26.83
C GLU A 155 -20.05 -12.83 26.10
N SER A 156 -20.17 -13.01 24.79
CA SER A 156 -20.93 -12.12 23.92
C SER A 156 -22.06 -12.81 23.15
N GLN A 157 -23.07 -12.03 22.80
CA GLN A 157 -24.16 -12.46 21.94
C GLN A 157 -24.28 -11.50 20.77
N SER A 158 -24.22 -12.06 19.56
CA SER A 158 -24.31 -11.27 18.33
C SER A 158 -25.75 -10.99 17.94
N LEU A 159 -25.95 -9.80 17.36
CA LEU A 159 -27.14 -9.36 16.65
C LEU A 159 -26.73 -9.02 15.22
N GLY A 160 -27.39 -9.63 14.24
CA GLY A 160 -27.27 -9.26 12.83
C GLY A 160 -28.52 -8.52 12.39
N LEU A 161 -28.34 -7.38 11.73
CA LEU A 161 -29.40 -6.67 11.01
C LEU A 161 -28.97 -6.53 9.55
N SER A 162 -29.88 -6.82 8.62
CA SER A 162 -29.63 -6.62 7.19
C SER A 162 -30.35 -5.37 6.70
N ASP A 163 -29.96 -4.89 5.53
CA ASP A 163 -30.62 -3.76 4.87
C ASP A 163 -32.07 -4.10 4.50
N ILE A 164 -33.00 -3.21 4.85
CA ILE A 164 -34.42 -3.29 4.48
C ILE A 164 -34.87 -2.15 3.56
N SER A 165 -33.92 -1.36 3.04
CA SER A 165 -34.20 -0.33 2.05
C SER A 165 -34.89 -0.93 0.81
N SER A 166 -35.61 -0.10 0.05
CA SER A 166 -36.33 -0.56 -1.15
C SER A 166 -35.41 -1.25 -2.17
N SER A 167 -34.13 -0.90 -2.19
CA SER A 167 -33.13 -1.42 -3.12
C SER A 167 -32.47 -2.73 -2.65
N ALA A 168 -32.66 -3.11 -1.37
CA ALA A 168 -32.07 -4.33 -0.81
C ALA A 168 -33.13 -5.40 -0.49
N ILE A 169 -34.35 -4.99 -0.18
CA ILE A 169 -35.40 -5.89 0.26
C ILE A 169 -36.11 -6.61 -0.90
N GLY A 170 -36.49 -7.86 -0.69
CA GLY A 170 -37.14 -8.71 -1.70
C GLY A 170 -36.18 -9.40 -2.67
N ARG A 171 -34.87 -9.16 -2.53
CA ARG A 171 -33.84 -9.78 -3.38
C ARG A 171 -33.53 -11.19 -2.89
N LYS A 172 -33.62 -12.17 -3.77
CA LYS A 172 -32.91 -13.45 -3.60
C LYS A 172 -31.68 -13.40 -4.47
N TYR A 173 -30.54 -13.47 -3.82
CA TYR A 173 -29.26 -13.30 -4.48
C TYR A 173 -28.88 -14.58 -5.23
N GLN A 174 -28.36 -14.42 -6.45
CA GLN A 174 -27.58 -15.49 -7.06
C GLN A 174 -26.23 -15.56 -6.35
N SER A 175 -25.86 -16.74 -5.88
CA SER A 175 -24.51 -17.01 -5.44
C SER A 175 -23.67 -17.40 -6.64
N PHE A 176 -22.40 -17.04 -6.64
CA PHE A 176 -21.44 -17.58 -7.58
C PHE A 176 -21.31 -19.10 -7.42
N ASP A 177 -20.93 -19.78 -8.50
CA ASP A 177 -20.53 -21.18 -8.41
C ASP A 177 -19.30 -21.30 -7.50
N LYS A 178 -19.46 -21.96 -6.36
CA LYS A 178 -18.39 -22.18 -5.36
C LYS A 178 -17.23 -23.04 -5.87
N THR A 179 -17.31 -23.53 -7.11
CA THR A 179 -16.27 -24.33 -7.77
C THR A 179 -15.20 -23.47 -8.45
N ALA A 180 -15.45 -22.17 -8.68
CA ALA A 180 -14.46 -21.22 -9.20
C ALA A 180 -13.66 -20.55 -8.06
N ASP A 181 -12.44 -20.06 -8.34
CA ASP A 181 -11.71 -19.20 -7.40
C ASP A 181 -12.38 -17.82 -7.40
N LEU A 182 -13.09 -17.52 -6.30
CA LEU A 182 -13.90 -16.30 -6.13
C LEU A 182 -13.13 -15.21 -5.38
N THR A 183 -11.81 -15.35 -5.28
CA THR A 183 -10.93 -14.40 -4.62
C THR A 183 -10.04 -13.69 -5.64
N THR A 184 -9.93 -12.37 -5.51
CA THR A 184 -9.06 -11.55 -6.36
C THR A 184 -8.16 -10.72 -5.48
N LYS A 185 -6.85 -10.83 -5.68
CA LYS A 185 -5.88 -9.95 -5.04
C LYS A 185 -5.75 -8.67 -5.87
N VAL A 186 -5.88 -7.54 -5.20
CA VAL A 186 -5.66 -6.22 -5.78
C VAL A 186 -4.57 -5.54 -4.99
N ALA A 187 -3.57 -4.96 -5.66
CA ALA A 187 -2.52 -4.19 -4.99
C ALA A 187 -3.14 -3.03 -4.19
N GLY A 188 -2.55 -2.71 -3.02
CA GLY A 188 -2.89 -1.48 -2.30
C GLY A 188 -2.55 -0.24 -3.14
N GLY A 189 -3.13 0.92 -2.82
CA GLY A 189 -2.80 2.18 -3.50
C GLY A 189 -1.28 2.44 -3.47
N THR A 190 -0.69 2.79 -4.62
CA THR A 190 0.76 3.01 -4.77
C THR A 190 1.14 4.49 -4.59
N GLU A 191 2.45 4.75 -4.49
CA GLU A 191 3.04 6.06 -4.19
C GLU A 191 2.87 7.13 -5.30
N SER A 192 2.16 6.86 -6.39
CA SER A 192 2.07 7.76 -7.55
C SER A 192 0.66 8.13 -7.99
N GLY A 193 -0.38 7.70 -7.28
CA GLY A 193 -1.77 7.96 -7.66
C GLY A 193 -2.63 6.72 -7.56
N ALA A 194 -3.94 6.95 -7.41
CA ALA A 194 -4.91 5.94 -7.03
C ALA A 194 -4.82 4.66 -7.89
N GLY A 195 -4.36 3.56 -7.29
CA GLY A 195 -4.70 2.24 -7.84
C GLY A 195 -6.22 2.17 -7.89
N GLN A 196 -6.82 1.58 -8.92
CA GLN A 196 -8.27 1.50 -9.00
C GLN A 196 -8.72 0.03 -9.09
N VAL A 197 -9.73 -0.30 -8.29
CA VAL A 197 -10.48 -1.54 -8.45
C VAL A 197 -11.61 -1.24 -9.43
N LEU A 198 -11.62 -1.93 -10.57
CA LEU A 198 -12.77 -1.96 -11.45
C LEU A 198 -13.63 -3.14 -11.06
N VAL A 199 -14.84 -2.86 -10.60
CA VAL A 199 -15.85 -3.89 -10.33
C VAL A 199 -16.88 -3.79 -11.43
N LYS A 200 -16.90 -4.77 -12.32
CA LYS A 200 -17.92 -4.87 -13.35
C LYS A 200 -19.10 -5.66 -12.81
N VAL A 201 -20.28 -5.06 -12.84
CA VAL A 201 -21.54 -5.67 -12.42
C VAL A 201 -22.49 -5.65 -13.61
N GLY A 202 -22.65 -6.81 -14.26
CA GLY A 202 -23.35 -6.92 -15.53
C GLY A 202 -22.59 -6.17 -16.63
N ASP A 203 -23.25 -5.20 -17.27
CA ASP A 203 -22.63 -4.35 -18.31
C ASP A 203 -21.99 -3.08 -17.75
N LYS A 204 -22.19 -2.77 -16.47
CA LYS A 204 -21.72 -1.52 -15.85
C LYS A 204 -20.39 -1.74 -15.13
N THR A 205 -19.43 -0.88 -15.42
CA THR A 205 -18.12 -0.84 -14.75
C THR A 205 -18.14 0.22 -13.66
N HIS A 206 -17.83 -0.18 -12.42
CA HIS A 206 -17.69 0.71 -11.28
C HIS A 206 -16.22 0.88 -10.93
N GLU A 207 -15.75 2.12 -10.92
CA GLU A 207 -14.38 2.48 -10.58
C GLU A 207 -14.27 2.86 -9.11
N ILE A 208 -13.45 2.15 -8.36
CA ILE A 208 -13.16 2.43 -6.95
C ILE A 208 -11.70 2.85 -6.85
N ALA A 209 -11.46 4.14 -6.67
CA ALA A 209 -10.15 4.67 -6.36
C ALA A 209 -9.66 4.16 -4.99
N LEU A 210 -8.48 3.54 -4.98
CA LEU A 210 -7.68 3.13 -3.83
C LEU A 210 -6.66 4.23 -3.54
N ASN A 211 -6.98 5.06 -2.56
CA ASN A 211 -6.09 6.12 -2.10
C ASN A 211 -5.16 5.60 -0.99
N ALA A 212 -4.04 6.30 -0.76
CA ALA A 212 -3.18 6.05 0.39
C ALA A 212 -3.99 6.13 1.70
N GLY A 213 -3.76 5.18 2.60
CA GLY A 213 -4.47 5.10 3.89
C GLY A 213 -5.87 4.51 3.87
N MET A 214 -6.41 4.06 2.72
CA MET A 214 -7.67 3.30 2.72
C MET A 214 -7.47 1.95 3.42
N SER A 215 -8.35 1.63 4.37
CA SER A 215 -8.41 0.34 5.04
C SER A 215 -9.20 -0.69 4.22
N ALA A 216 -9.01 -1.98 4.51
CA ALA A 216 -9.83 -3.04 3.94
C ALA A 216 -11.34 -2.79 4.15
N SER A 217 -11.72 -2.20 5.29
CA SER A 217 -13.10 -1.79 5.56
C SER A 217 -13.60 -0.70 4.63
N ASP A 218 -12.77 0.29 4.28
CA ASP A 218 -13.17 1.39 3.39
C ASP A 218 -13.38 0.88 1.96
N VAL A 219 -12.52 -0.02 1.50
CA VAL A 219 -12.67 -0.68 0.19
C VAL A 219 -13.91 -1.57 0.19
N GLN A 220 -14.14 -2.34 1.25
CA GLN A 220 -15.32 -3.19 1.40
C GLN A 220 -16.63 -2.40 1.37
N GLU A 221 -16.69 -1.27 2.07
CA GLU A 221 -17.87 -0.39 2.08
C GLU A 221 -18.14 0.16 0.67
N LYS A 222 -17.10 0.63 -0.02
CA LYS A 222 -17.24 1.11 -1.40
C LYS A 222 -17.73 0.03 -2.36
N ILE A 223 -17.21 -1.20 -2.28
CA ILE A 223 -17.67 -2.31 -3.12
C ILE A 223 -19.12 -2.69 -2.79
N ASN A 224 -19.48 -2.83 -1.51
CA ASN A 224 -20.85 -3.19 -1.11
C ASN A 224 -21.87 -2.05 -1.29
N SER A 225 -21.41 -0.83 -1.54
CA SER A 225 -22.27 0.29 -1.95
C SER A 225 -22.65 0.25 -3.44
N ILE A 226 -22.00 -0.60 -4.25
CA ILE A 226 -22.33 -0.76 -5.67
C ILE A 226 -23.73 -1.37 -5.78
N SER A 227 -24.59 -0.67 -6.52
CA SER A 227 -25.94 -1.15 -6.81
C SER A 227 -25.88 -2.52 -7.48
N GLY A 228 -26.55 -3.48 -6.85
CA GLY A 228 -26.68 -4.82 -7.38
C GLY A 228 -25.66 -5.86 -6.86
N LEU A 229 -24.70 -5.45 -6.02
CA LEU A 229 -23.69 -6.31 -5.42
C LEU A 229 -23.64 -6.10 -3.90
N SER A 230 -23.68 -7.18 -3.10
CA SER A 230 -23.58 -7.10 -1.63
C SER A 230 -22.84 -8.30 -1.03
N ASP A 231 -22.54 -8.26 0.27
CA ASP A 231 -21.81 -9.30 1.03
C ASP A 231 -20.43 -9.68 0.45
N VAL A 232 -19.80 -8.77 -0.30
CA VAL A 232 -18.38 -8.89 -0.68
C VAL A 232 -17.53 -8.62 0.55
N LYS A 233 -16.54 -9.49 0.79
CA LYS A 233 -15.61 -9.34 1.91
C LYS A 233 -14.27 -8.85 1.38
N VAL A 234 -13.64 -7.91 2.07
CA VAL A 234 -12.26 -7.50 1.76
C VAL A 234 -11.40 -7.81 2.98
N THR A 235 -10.27 -8.47 2.75
CA THR A 235 -9.31 -8.85 3.81
C THR A 235 -7.89 -8.54 3.38
N GLY A 236 -6.99 -8.29 4.33
CA GLY A 236 -5.62 -7.86 4.02
C GLY A 236 -5.55 -6.41 3.55
N GLY A 237 -4.33 -5.86 3.49
CA GLY A 237 -4.06 -4.47 3.11
C GLY A 237 -4.31 -3.46 4.23
N GLU A 238 -3.23 -2.94 4.79
CA GLU A 238 -3.21 -1.56 5.30
C GLU A 238 -2.49 -0.75 4.22
N GLY A 239 -3.15 0.29 3.67
CA GLY A 239 -2.44 1.25 2.83
C GLY A 239 -1.23 1.81 3.59
N PRO A 240 -0.14 2.22 2.91
CA PRO A 240 0.99 2.82 3.60
C PRO A 240 0.53 3.95 4.52
N GLU A 241 1.11 4.06 5.72
CA GLU A 241 0.88 5.20 6.60
C GLU A 241 1.27 6.48 5.85
N SER A 242 0.25 7.30 5.56
CA SER A 242 0.41 8.59 4.89
C SER A 242 1.08 9.57 5.84
N THR A 243 2.17 10.17 5.38
CA THR A 243 2.70 11.40 5.96
C THR A 243 2.42 12.56 5.01
N PRO A 244 2.26 13.79 5.51
CA PRO A 244 2.12 14.94 4.63
C PRO A 244 3.33 15.08 3.71
N ALA A 245 3.09 15.17 2.40
CA ALA A 245 4.14 15.44 1.42
C ALA A 245 4.86 16.76 1.74
N THR A 246 6.15 16.91 1.44
CA THR A 246 6.87 18.17 1.69
C THR A 246 7.54 18.71 0.43
N MET A 247 7.59 20.04 0.31
CA MET A 247 8.27 20.73 -0.80
C MET A 247 8.95 21.99 -0.28
N LYS A 248 10.11 22.35 -0.84
CA LYS A 248 10.81 23.60 -0.52
C LYS A 248 10.85 24.55 -1.71
N LEU A 249 10.52 25.82 -1.47
CA LEU A 249 10.75 26.93 -2.37
C LEU A 249 11.77 27.87 -1.74
N SER A 250 12.84 28.19 -2.44
CA SER A 250 13.93 29.04 -1.95
C SER A 250 14.43 29.99 -3.03
N ASN A 251 15.25 30.96 -2.64
CA ASN A 251 15.88 31.94 -3.52
C ASN A 251 14.90 32.85 -4.29
N LEU A 252 13.65 32.97 -3.84
CA LEU A 252 12.62 33.78 -4.50
C LEU A 252 12.98 35.27 -4.51
N ALA A 253 13.36 35.78 -5.68
CA ALA A 253 13.65 37.20 -5.91
C ALA A 253 13.00 37.67 -7.21
N VAL A 254 12.39 38.86 -7.19
CA VAL A 254 11.77 39.51 -8.35
C VAL A 254 12.38 40.91 -8.49
N ALA A 255 12.86 41.27 -9.67
CA ALA A 255 13.49 42.57 -9.90
C ALA A 255 12.47 43.73 -9.84
N ASN A 256 12.96 44.94 -9.58
CA ASN A 256 12.12 46.13 -9.48
C ASN A 256 11.35 46.40 -10.78
N GLY A 257 10.02 46.42 -10.70
CA GLY A 257 9.13 46.63 -11.84
C GLY A 257 8.80 45.36 -12.64
N GLU A 258 9.28 44.19 -12.20
CA GLU A 258 8.96 42.88 -12.80
C GLU A 258 7.92 42.11 -11.97
N SER A 259 7.30 41.11 -12.59
CA SER A 259 6.28 40.26 -11.97
C SER A 259 6.54 38.78 -12.22
N LEU A 260 6.27 37.95 -11.21
CA LEU A 260 6.35 36.49 -11.27
C LEU A 260 5.01 35.88 -10.87
N ASP A 261 4.42 35.07 -11.74
CA ASP A 261 3.24 34.28 -11.41
C ASP A 261 3.66 32.94 -10.78
N LEU A 262 3.08 32.61 -9.64
CA LEU A 262 3.29 31.37 -8.90
C LEU A 262 1.92 30.71 -8.70
N THR A 263 1.74 29.49 -9.14
CA THR A 263 0.51 28.70 -8.91
C THR A 263 0.82 27.59 -7.92
N ILE A 264 0.17 27.59 -6.75
CA ILE A 264 0.35 26.61 -5.69
C ILE A 264 -0.95 25.80 -5.57
N GLY A 265 -0.90 24.50 -5.87
CA GLY A 265 -2.08 23.63 -5.76
C GLY A 265 -3.29 24.11 -6.56
N GLY A 266 -3.07 24.76 -7.71
CA GLY A 266 -4.10 25.35 -8.56
C GLY A 266 -4.43 26.83 -8.26
N GLU A 267 -3.96 27.38 -7.15
CA GLU A 267 -4.17 28.80 -6.79
C GLU A 267 -3.05 29.68 -7.34
N LYS A 268 -3.38 30.56 -8.29
CA LYS A 268 -2.44 31.48 -8.94
C LYS A 268 -2.28 32.78 -8.14
N ILE A 269 -1.03 33.17 -7.86
CA ILE A 269 -0.64 34.46 -7.29
C ILE A 269 0.40 35.16 -8.16
N THR A 270 0.39 36.49 -8.15
CA THR A 270 1.37 37.33 -8.86
C THR A 270 2.21 38.09 -7.84
N LEU A 271 3.53 37.90 -7.89
CA LEU A 271 4.53 38.52 -7.02
C LEU A 271 5.19 39.66 -7.79
N ASN A 272 5.10 40.90 -7.29
CA ASN A 272 5.65 42.08 -7.95
C ASN A 272 6.87 42.60 -7.19
N GLY A 273 8.01 42.78 -7.87
CA GLY A 273 9.20 43.38 -7.28
C GLY A 273 9.09 44.90 -7.22
N THR A 274 9.25 45.50 -6.05
CA THR A 274 9.19 46.96 -5.85
C THR A 274 10.57 47.60 -5.69
N GLY A 275 11.62 46.77 -5.60
CA GLY A 275 13.00 47.22 -5.37
C GLY A 275 13.35 47.43 -3.89
N ASP A 276 12.40 47.24 -2.98
CA ASP A 276 12.63 47.13 -1.54
C ASP A 276 12.66 45.65 -1.13
N ALA A 277 13.87 45.09 -1.03
CA ALA A 277 14.05 43.67 -0.72
C ALA A 277 13.41 43.22 0.60
N ALA A 278 13.31 44.11 1.61
CA ALA A 278 12.71 43.78 2.89
C ALA A 278 11.17 43.82 2.83
N GLY A 279 10.61 44.82 2.13
CA GLY A 279 9.17 44.95 1.90
C GLY A 279 8.62 43.87 0.95
N ASP A 280 9.35 43.54 -0.11
CA ASP A 280 8.99 42.50 -1.07
C ASP A 280 8.96 41.12 -0.40
N ALA A 281 9.95 40.78 0.44
CA ALA A 281 9.98 39.53 1.18
C ALA A 281 8.77 39.36 2.13
N ALA A 282 8.37 40.41 2.84
CA ALA A 282 7.20 40.38 3.71
C ALA A 282 5.89 40.22 2.93
N THR A 283 5.79 40.88 1.77
CA THR A 283 4.60 40.81 0.90
C THR A 283 4.48 39.43 0.25
N PHE A 284 5.58 38.89 -0.28
CA PHE A 284 5.60 37.56 -0.91
C PHE A 284 5.26 36.47 0.10
N LYS A 285 5.79 36.57 1.33
CA LYS A 285 5.44 35.65 2.42
C LYS A 285 3.94 35.59 2.67
N SER A 286 3.30 36.75 2.84
CA SER A 286 1.86 36.81 3.10
C SER A 286 1.02 36.26 1.94
N GLN A 287 1.44 36.51 0.69
CA GLN A 287 0.72 36.01 -0.50
C GLN A 287 0.86 34.50 -0.67
N ILE A 288 2.06 33.95 -0.44
CA ILE A 288 2.35 32.51 -0.52
C ILE A 288 1.61 31.74 0.58
N GLU A 289 1.65 32.22 1.83
CA GLU A 289 0.94 31.61 2.95
C GLU A 289 -0.59 31.58 2.71
N GLN A 290 -1.15 32.66 2.15
CA GLN A 290 -2.57 32.73 1.84
C GLN A 290 -2.98 31.77 0.70
N ALA A 291 -2.20 31.69 -0.37
CA ALA A 291 -2.47 30.79 -1.50
C ALA A 291 -2.34 29.32 -1.09
N ALA A 292 -1.28 28.98 -0.36
CA ALA A 292 -1.08 27.64 0.19
C ALA A 292 -2.21 27.25 1.16
N GLY A 293 -2.63 28.16 2.03
CA GLY A 293 -3.74 27.93 2.96
C GLY A 293 -5.07 27.63 2.25
N LYS A 294 -5.37 28.30 1.13
CA LYS A 294 -6.55 28.00 0.29
C LYS A 294 -6.45 26.65 -0.41
N ALA A 295 -5.26 26.31 -0.90
CA ALA A 295 -4.97 25.00 -1.49
C ALA A 295 -4.93 23.86 -0.44
N GLY A 296 -5.01 24.18 0.86
CA GLY A 296 -5.00 23.22 1.96
C GLY A 296 -3.61 22.71 2.32
N TYR A 297 -2.57 23.51 2.10
CA TYR A 297 -1.18 23.23 2.49
C TYR A 297 -0.77 24.13 3.66
N SER A 298 0.10 23.63 4.53
CA SER A 298 0.74 24.46 5.55
C SER A 298 2.12 24.91 5.09
N VAL A 299 2.52 26.13 5.44
CA VAL A 299 3.81 26.71 5.01
C VAL A 299 4.55 27.24 6.22
N THR A 300 5.84 26.92 6.30
CA THR A 300 6.76 27.52 7.27
C THR A 300 7.89 28.19 6.52
N GLU A 301 8.10 29.49 6.78
CA GLU A 301 9.22 30.25 6.20
C GLU A 301 10.33 30.39 7.22
N LYS A 302 11.55 30.02 6.83
CA LYS A 302 12.77 30.21 7.61
C LYS A 302 13.91 30.61 6.69
N ASP A 303 14.59 31.71 7.00
CA ASP A 303 15.76 32.21 6.28
C ASP A 303 15.52 32.36 4.75
N GLY A 304 14.33 32.79 4.33
CA GLY A 304 13.96 32.97 2.92
C GLY A 304 13.63 31.67 2.17
N THR A 305 13.52 30.55 2.89
CA THR A 305 13.05 29.26 2.36
C THR A 305 11.66 28.95 2.89
N PHE A 306 10.70 28.77 1.98
CA PHE A 306 9.34 28.33 2.27
C PHE A 306 9.29 26.81 2.20
N SER A 307 9.00 26.16 3.32
CA SER A 307 8.74 24.72 3.40
C SER A 307 7.24 24.50 3.45
N PHE A 308 6.70 23.90 2.38
CA PHE A 308 5.32 23.49 2.25
C PHE A 308 5.17 22.08 2.79
N THR A 309 4.11 21.85 3.56
CA THR A 309 3.68 20.56 4.05
C THR A 309 2.26 20.32 3.57
N GLY A 310 2.05 19.19 2.90
CA GLY A 310 0.83 18.79 2.21
C GLY A 310 -0.31 18.47 3.17
N LYS A 311 -1.38 17.89 2.63
CA LYS A 311 -2.49 17.36 3.43
C LYS A 311 -2.06 16.03 4.08
N ASP A 312 -2.73 15.66 5.16
CA ASP A 312 -2.52 14.38 5.85
C ASP A 312 -2.89 13.15 4.98
N ASP A 313 -3.54 13.37 3.85
CA ASP A 313 -3.87 12.37 2.83
C ASP A 313 -2.69 11.98 1.91
N GLY A 314 -1.52 12.62 2.09
CA GLY A 314 -0.30 12.29 1.36
C GLY A 314 -0.27 12.82 -0.07
N SER A 315 -1.27 13.61 -0.47
CA SER A 315 -1.36 14.21 -1.80
C SER A 315 -0.13 15.06 -2.12
N GLN A 316 0.33 14.97 -3.37
CA GLN A 316 1.42 15.78 -3.88
C GLN A 316 1.11 17.28 -3.77
N ILE A 317 2.16 18.03 -3.46
CA ILE A 317 2.17 19.48 -3.57
C ILE A 317 2.61 19.80 -4.99
N ALA A 318 1.82 20.57 -5.73
CA ALA A 318 2.20 21.07 -7.05
C ALA A 318 2.50 22.57 -6.96
N ILE A 319 3.69 22.97 -7.40
CA ILE A 319 4.07 24.38 -7.57
C ILE A 319 4.44 24.60 -9.03
N LYS A 320 3.70 25.51 -9.69
CA LYS A 320 3.97 25.97 -11.04
C LYS A 320 4.45 27.41 -11.03
N LEU A 321 5.45 27.70 -11.84
CA LEU A 321 6.13 28.97 -11.96
C LEU A 321 5.94 29.50 -13.40
N GLU A 322 5.40 30.70 -13.53
CA GLU A 322 5.12 31.37 -14.80
C GLU A 322 5.67 32.80 -14.76
N ALA A 323 6.57 33.17 -15.67
CA ALA A 323 7.07 34.54 -15.77
C ALA A 323 6.80 35.10 -17.17
N ALA A 324 5.98 36.15 -17.27
CA ALA A 324 5.54 36.70 -18.55
C ALA A 324 6.48 37.77 -19.13
N ASN A 325 7.34 38.42 -18.32
CA ASN A 325 8.24 39.47 -18.80
C ASN A 325 9.41 39.69 -17.81
N THR A 326 10.57 39.08 -18.07
CA THR A 326 11.81 39.33 -17.30
C THR A 326 12.81 39.99 -18.22
N THR A 327 13.25 41.20 -17.86
CA THR A 327 14.24 42.00 -18.60
C THR A 327 15.65 41.88 -18.04
N THR A 328 15.81 41.23 -16.87
CA THR A 328 17.08 41.08 -16.16
C THR A 328 17.36 39.61 -15.78
N SER A 329 18.64 39.21 -15.75
CA SER A 329 19.11 37.84 -15.45
C SER A 329 19.02 37.41 -13.98
N ASP A 330 18.34 38.20 -13.13
CA ASP A 330 18.38 38.05 -11.67
C ASP A 330 17.18 37.32 -11.06
N THR A 331 16.12 37.04 -11.83
CA THR A 331 14.99 36.24 -11.34
C THR A 331 15.39 34.76 -11.32
N LYS A 332 15.79 34.28 -10.13
CA LYS A 332 16.11 32.88 -9.83
C LYS A 332 15.10 32.35 -8.83
N VAL A 333 14.62 31.12 -9.02
CA VAL A 333 13.73 30.45 -8.08
C VAL A 333 14.15 28.99 -7.96
N ASN A 334 14.30 28.51 -6.74
CA ASN A 334 14.69 27.13 -6.48
C ASN A 334 13.51 26.36 -5.91
N ILE A 335 13.06 25.33 -6.61
CA ILE A 335 12.00 24.42 -6.14
C ILE A 335 12.63 23.03 -5.93
N ASN A 336 12.62 22.57 -4.69
CA ASN A 336 13.16 21.28 -4.25
C ASN A 336 14.58 20.98 -4.77
N GLY A 337 15.45 22.00 -4.77
CA GLY A 337 16.83 21.89 -5.24
C GLY A 337 17.03 22.13 -6.74
N LYS A 338 15.96 22.13 -7.56
CA LYS A 338 16.03 22.53 -8.97
C LYS A 338 15.95 24.04 -9.11
N SER A 339 16.92 24.63 -9.81
CA SER A 339 17.02 26.08 -10.02
C SER A 339 16.40 26.48 -11.37
N TYR A 340 15.49 27.45 -11.35
CA TYR A 340 14.87 28.03 -12.54
C TYR A 340 15.32 29.49 -12.66
N ALA A 341 15.84 29.88 -13.83
CA ALA A 341 16.33 31.23 -14.09
C ALA A 341 15.75 31.77 -15.41
N GLY A 342 15.28 33.02 -15.40
CA GLY A 342 14.84 33.73 -16.60
C GLY A 342 16.03 34.39 -17.29
N ASN A 343 16.25 34.12 -18.58
CA ASN A 343 17.29 34.77 -19.36
C ASN A 343 16.68 35.67 -20.44
N GLY A 344 16.04 36.79 -20.05
CA GLY A 344 15.75 37.98 -20.88
C GLY A 344 14.94 37.81 -22.20
N THR A 345 14.67 36.59 -22.64
CA THR A 345 14.09 36.21 -23.95
C THR A 345 13.26 34.91 -23.88
N THR A 346 13.44 34.10 -22.83
CA THR A 346 12.66 32.86 -22.61
C THR A 346 11.76 33.02 -21.39
N ALA A 347 10.45 32.86 -21.58
CA ALA A 347 9.49 32.81 -20.48
C ALA A 347 9.79 31.61 -19.57
N ILE A 348 9.77 31.80 -18.26
CA ILE A 348 9.84 30.69 -17.30
C ILE A 348 8.45 30.04 -17.28
N ASN A 349 8.36 28.76 -17.62
CA ASN A 349 7.16 27.95 -17.41
C ASN A 349 7.60 26.57 -16.89
N ALA A 350 7.56 26.39 -15.58
CA ALA A 350 8.04 25.18 -14.92
C ALA A 350 7.05 24.72 -13.87
N THR A 351 6.71 23.43 -13.87
CA THR A 351 5.86 22.80 -12.85
C THR A 351 6.67 21.75 -12.10
N GLN A 352 6.61 21.76 -10.78
CA GLN A 352 7.22 20.77 -9.90
C GLN A 352 6.15 20.17 -8.98
N THR A 353 6.21 18.86 -8.80
CA THR A 353 5.41 18.08 -7.84
C THR A 353 6.31 17.52 -6.74
N SER A 354 5.80 17.37 -5.53
CA SER A 354 6.52 16.70 -4.44
C SER A 354 6.38 15.19 -4.55
N THR A 355 7.31 14.43 -3.98
CA THR A 355 7.07 13.02 -3.69
C THR A 355 5.91 12.86 -2.69
N ASN A 356 5.20 11.74 -2.75
CA ASN A 356 4.21 11.40 -1.74
C ASN A 356 4.89 11.23 -0.38
N GLY A 357 4.23 11.64 0.71
CA GLY A 357 4.75 11.38 2.04
C GLY A 357 4.37 9.97 2.47
N ILE A 358 5.32 9.04 2.43
CA ILE A 358 5.12 7.65 2.89
C ILE A 358 6.29 7.25 3.79
N ASN A 359 5.97 6.52 4.86
CA ASN A 359 6.96 5.92 5.75
C ASN A 359 7.45 4.59 5.12
N ALA A 360 8.61 4.61 4.47
CA ALA A 360 9.28 3.37 4.08
C ALA A 360 10.00 2.79 5.31
N GLU A 361 9.67 1.55 5.69
CA GLU A 361 10.47 0.77 6.64
C GLU A 361 11.93 0.71 6.15
N PRO A 362 12.95 0.91 7.00
CA PRO A 362 14.34 0.94 6.57
C PRO A 362 14.79 -0.43 6.06
N ILE A 363 14.97 -0.56 4.74
CA ILE A 363 15.50 -1.78 4.10
C ILE A 363 16.98 -1.93 4.42
N ARG A 364 17.32 -2.96 5.19
CA ARG A 364 18.71 -3.30 5.55
C ARG A 364 19.29 -4.29 4.55
N ALA A 365 20.47 -4.00 3.99
CA ALA A 365 21.20 -4.91 3.12
C ALA A 365 21.52 -6.25 3.83
N THR A 366 21.58 -7.38 3.12
CA THR A 366 22.02 -8.66 3.69
C THR A 366 23.14 -9.32 2.88
N MET A 367 23.99 -10.10 3.53
CA MET A 367 25.03 -10.90 2.87
C MET A 367 25.35 -12.16 3.67
N GLU A 368 25.56 -13.28 3.00
CA GLU A 368 25.90 -14.56 3.60
C GLU A 368 27.37 -14.93 3.33
N LEU A 369 28.08 -15.34 4.38
CA LEU A 369 29.41 -15.91 4.33
C LEU A 369 29.36 -17.35 4.86
N SER A 370 29.82 -18.31 4.06
CA SER A 370 29.84 -19.72 4.42
C SER A 370 31.11 -20.41 3.90
N GLY A 371 31.31 -21.67 4.28
CA GLY A 371 32.47 -22.46 3.83
C GLY A 371 33.80 -22.08 4.50
N LEU A 372 33.75 -21.41 5.66
CA LEU A 372 34.93 -20.93 6.37
C LEU A 372 35.71 -22.08 7.03
N THR A 373 36.53 -22.78 6.24
CA THR A 373 37.41 -23.84 6.72
C THR A 373 38.87 -23.44 6.56
N VAL A 374 39.60 -23.39 7.68
CA VAL A 374 41.03 -23.06 7.71
C VAL A 374 41.79 -24.30 8.17
N ALA A 375 42.70 -24.80 7.33
CA ALA A 375 43.53 -25.94 7.67
C ALA A 375 44.45 -25.64 8.86
N ASN A 376 44.86 -26.68 9.58
CA ASN A 376 45.72 -26.55 10.75
C ASN A 376 47.07 -25.90 10.39
N GLY A 377 47.39 -24.78 11.03
CA GLY A 377 48.61 -24.00 10.76
C GLY A 377 48.47 -22.95 9.66
N ASP A 378 47.33 -22.90 8.96
CA ASP A 378 47.02 -21.87 7.98
C ASP A 378 46.22 -20.73 8.61
N SER A 379 46.16 -19.59 7.91
CA SER A 379 45.31 -18.47 8.31
C SER A 379 44.62 -17.78 7.14
N LEU A 380 43.39 -17.36 7.39
CA LEU A 380 42.52 -16.62 6.49
C LEU A 380 42.33 -15.20 7.04
N LYS A 381 42.53 -14.20 6.19
CA LYS A 381 42.22 -12.81 6.50
C LYS A 381 40.83 -12.45 5.99
N LEU A 382 40.04 -11.82 6.85
CA LEU A 382 38.69 -11.34 6.54
C LEU A 382 38.59 -9.86 6.90
N LYS A 383 37.99 -9.05 6.03
CA LYS A 383 37.62 -7.66 6.34
C LYS A 383 36.12 -7.50 6.13
N ILE A 384 35.42 -6.94 7.12
CA ILE A 384 33.97 -6.72 7.10
C ILE A 384 33.72 -5.21 7.15
N GLY A 385 33.21 -4.65 6.06
CA GLY A 385 33.03 -3.21 5.88
C GLY A 385 34.35 -2.45 6.08
N ASP A 386 34.27 -1.38 6.86
CA ASP A 386 35.42 -0.54 7.22
C ASP A 386 36.16 -1.01 8.49
N ALA A 387 35.81 -2.18 9.05
CA ALA A 387 36.51 -2.71 10.22
C ALA A 387 37.95 -3.13 9.89
N ASP A 388 38.74 -3.29 10.96
CA ASP A 388 40.10 -3.85 10.88
C ASP A 388 40.08 -5.28 10.33
N VAL A 389 41.12 -5.64 9.57
CA VAL A 389 41.28 -6.99 9.01
C VAL A 389 41.47 -8.00 10.15
N ILE A 390 40.55 -8.96 10.28
CA ILE A 390 40.68 -10.08 11.21
C ILE A 390 41.46 -11.23 10.57
N THR A 391 42.22 -11.98 11.38
CA THR A 391 42.97 -13.16 10.93
C THR A 391 42.49 -14.39 11.67
N LEU A 392 41.85 -15.31 10.94
CA LEU A 392 41.33 -16.58 11.44
C LEU A 392 42.41 -17.65 11.24
N THR A 393 42.89 -18.27 12.33
CA THR A 393 43.97 -19.27 12.27
C THR A 393 43.45 -20.64 12.67
N GLY A 394 43.67 -21.67 11.85
CA GLY A 394 43.24 -23.04 12.17
C GLY A 394 44.18 -23.71 13.18
N THR A 395 43.64 -24.26 14.28
CA THR A 395 44.45 -24.88 15.35
C THR A 395 44.11 -26.35 15.65
N ASN A 396 43.37 -27.01 14.75
CA ASN A 396 42.98 -28.44 14.83
C ASN A 396 42.09 -28.77 16.04
N SER A 397 41.25 -27.83 16.48
CA SER A 397 40.40 -27.99 17.66
C SER A 397 38.93 -27.70 17.36
N ALA A 398 38.00 -28.44 17.97
CA ALA A 398 36.57 -28.10 17.96
C ALA A 398 36.28 -26.69 18.56
N ASN A 399 37.28 -26.07 19.20
CA ASN A 399 37.23 -24.69 19.67
C ASN A 399 37.42 -23.64 18.56
N ASP A 400 37.93 -24.02 17.38
CA ASP A 400 38.21 -23.09 16.27
C ASP A 400 36.92 -22.45 15.73
N ALA A 401 35.85 -23.24 15.55
CA ALA A 401 34.55 -22.73 15.10
C ALA A 401 33.95 -21.69 16.07
N LYS A 402 34.11 -21.92 17.38
CA LYS A 402 33.62 -21.01 18.42
C LYS A 402 34.45 -19.72 18.49
N ALA A 403 35.77 -19.83 18.29
CA ALA A 403 36.68 -18.70 18.24
C ALA A 403 36.45 -17.83 16.99
N PHE A 404 36.25 -18.46 15.81
CA PHE A 404 35.94 -17.77 14.57
C PHE A 404 34.60 -17.04 14.66
N LYS A 405 33.56 -17.69 15.21
CA LYS A 405 32.27 -17.05 15.44
C LYS A 405 32.40 -15.78 16.29
N ALA A 406 33.14 -15.85 17.40
CA ALA A 406 33.33 -14.69 18.27
C ALA A 406 34.08 -13.54 17.58
N GLN A 407 35.12 -13.85 16.80
CA GLN A 407 35.89 -12.84 16.07
C GLN A 407 35.09 -12.18 14.93
N ILE A 408 34.28 -12.97 14.20
CA ILE A 408 33.43 -12.47 13.12
C ILE A 408 32.31 -11.58 13.67
N MET A 409 31.68 -11.99 14.77
CA MET A 409 30.61 -11.20 15.42
C MET A 409 31.14 -9.87 15.98
N ASP A 410 32.29 -9.87 16.67
CA ASP A 410 32.91 -8.64 17.19
C ASP A 410 33.33 -7.67 16.07
N ALA A 411 33.89 -8.18 14.98
CA ALA A 411 34.26 -7.37 13.82
C ALA A 411 33.03 -6.76 13.13
N ALA A 412 31.94 -7.52 13.00
CA ALA A 412 30.70 -7.04 12.40
C ALA A 412 30.00 -5.99 13.26
N GLU A 413 29.96 -6.20 14.58
CA GLU A 413 29.40 -5.23 15.53
C GLU A 413 30.16 -3.90 15.48
N LYS A 414 31.50 -3.94 15.42
CA LYS A 414 32.34 -2.74 15.24
C LYS A 414 32.12 -2.03 13.90
N ALA A 415 31.83 -2.78 12.84
CA ALA A 415 31.45 -2.21 11.54
C ALA A 415 29.99 -1.67 11.53
N GLY A 416 29.20 -1.97 12.57
CA GLY A 416 27.81 -1.56 12.73
C GLY A 416 26.81 -2.45 12.00
N TYR A 417 27.15 -3.72 11.76
CA TYR A 417 26.27 -4.73 11.17
C TYR A 417 25.76 -5.69 12.24
N THR A 418 24.54 -6.22 12.08
CA THR A 418 24.01 -7.30 12.92
C THR A 418 24.27 -8.64 12.23
N VAL A 419 24.70 -9.68 12.97
CA VAL A 419 25.05 -10.99 12.38
C VAL A 419 24.29 -12.12 13.06
N THR A 420 23.66 -12.97 12.26
CA THR A 420 23.12 -14.27 12.68
C THR A 420 23.99 -15.39 12.14
N GLU A 421 24.27 -16.42 12.95
CA GLU A 421 25.02 -17.61 12.50
C GLU A 421 24.13 -18.85 12.63
N ASP A 422 23.99 -19.59 11.54
CA ASP A 422 23.29 -20.88 11.50
C ASP A 422 24.17 -21.92 10.80
N ASN A 423 24.54 -22.98 11.53
CA ASN A 423 25.32 -24.13 11.05
C ASN A 423 26.56 -23.78 10.22
N GLY A 424 27.34 -22.77 10.62
CA GLY A 424 28.56 -22.35 9.93
C GLY A 424 28.36 -21.34 8.78
N THR A 425 27.13 -20.90 8.53
CA THR A 425 26.79 -19.77 7.65
C THR A 425 26.52 -18.52 8.48
N TYR A 426 27.16 -17.41 8.12
CA TYR A 426 27.04 -16.12 8.79
C TYR A 426 26.26 -15.15 7.89
N THR A 427 25.08 -14.74 8.31
CA THR A 427 24.25 -13.75 7.62
C THR A 427 24.44 -12.39 8.29
N PHE A 428 25.02 -11.44 7.56
CA PHE A 428 25.20 -10.06 7.97
C PHE A 428 24.00 -9.24 7.52
N THR A 429 23.51 -8.35 8.37
CA THR A 429 22.43 -7.41 8.07
C THR A 429 22.90 -5.98 8.32
N GLY A 430 22.66 -5.12 7.32
CA GLY A 430 23.14 -3.76 7.18
C GLY A 430 22.56 -2.78 8.20
N LYS A 431 23.07 -1.55 8.17
CA LYS A 431 22.58 -0.42 8.97
C LYS A 431 21.23 0.06 8.44
N GLU A 432 20.50 0.80 9.28
CA GLU A 432 19.20 1.42 8.92
C GLU A 432 19.32 2.50 7.84
N ASP A 433 20.55 2.92 7.50
CA ASP A 433 20.85 3.87 6.43
C ASP A 433 20.96 3.22 5.03
N GLY A 434 20.78 1.90 4.92
CA GLY A 434 20.85 1.17 3.65
C GLY A 434 22.26 1.01 3.08
N SER A 435 23.31 1.27 3.87
CA SER A 435 24.70 1.12 3.43
C SER A 435 25.03 -0.32 3.02
N GLN A 436 25.76 -0.46 1.91
CA GLN A 436 26.25 -1.74 1.43
C GLN A 436 27.14 -2.44 2.46
N ILE A 437 27.05 -3.77 2.49
CA ILE A 437 27.96 -4.62 3.28
C ILE A 437 29.08 -5.06 2.33
N ASN A 438 30.33 -4.77 2.69
CA ASN A 438 31.51 -5.25 1.97
C ASN A 438 32.16 -6.39 2.76
N ILE A 439 32.45 -7.52 2.12
CA ILE A 439 33.28 -8.57 2.70
C ILE A 439 34.45 -8.85 1.76
N GLU A 440 35.66 -8.79 2.30
CA GLU A 440 36.89 -9.12 1.59
C GLU A 440 37.55 -10.33 2.26
N VAL A 441 37.95 -11.31 1.45
CA VAL A 441 38.64 -12.52 1.89
C VAL A 441 40.01 -12.63 1.21
N GLY A 442 41.01 -13.10 1.95
CA GLY A 442 42.34 -13.37 1.38
C GLY A 442 43.22 -14.24 2.27
N GLY A 443 44.19 -14.92 1.67
CA GLY A 443 45.12 -15.80 2.39
C GLY A 443 46.22 -15.04 3.11
N ALA A 444 46.78 -15.62 4.19
CA ALA A 444 48.10 -15.23 4.68
C ALA A 444 49.17 -15.99 3.88
N GLY A 445 50.13 -15.27 3.31
CA GLY A 445 51.08 -15.74 2.28
C GLY A 445 52.09 -16.82 2.64
N ASN A 446 51.67 -17.92 3.27
CA ASN A 446 52.46 -19.14 3.39
C ASN A 446 51.58 -20.41 3.53
N SER A 447 50.49 -20.52 2.77
CA SER A 447 49.70 -21.77 2.71
C SER A 447 49.98 -22.49 1.38
N THR A 448 50.55 -23.70 1.47
CA THR A 448 50.78 -24.62 0.35
C THR A 448 49.60 -25.57 0.09
N THR A 449 48.50 -25.39 0.81
CA THR A 449 47.27 -26.19 0.72
C THR A 449 46.10 -25.25 0.56
N ALA A 450 45.66 -25.05 -0.67
CA ALA A 450 44.50 -24.20 -0.98
C ALA A 450 43.32 -24.56 -0.06
N SER A 451 42.89 -23.60 0.77
CA SER A 451 41.59 -23.67 1.45
C SER A 451 40.54 -23.71 0.34
N THR A 452 39.95 -24.88 0.15
CA THR A 452 38.84 -25.08 -0.78
C THR A 452 37.57 -24.56 -0.12
N ASP A 453 36.96 -23.59 -0.81
CA ASP A 453 35.54 -23.24 -0.80
C ASP A 453 35.07 -22.27 0.30
N VAL A 454 35.62 -21.05 0.35
CA VAL A 454 34.89 -19.92 0.97
C VAL A 454 33.82 -19.44 0.00
N THR A 455 32.57 -19.37 0.43
CA THR A 455 31.45 -18.86 -0.37
C THR A 455 30.90 -17.58 0.23
N ILE A 456 30.76 -16.54 -0.59
CA ILE A 456 30.06 -15.30 -0.23
C ILE A 456 28.86 -15.15 -1.17
N ASN A 457 27.64 -15.11 -0.63
CA ASN A 457 26.39 -15.13 -1.40
C ASN A 457 26.38 -16.23 -2.49
N GLY A 458 26.87 -17.42 -2.15
CA GLY A 458 26.96 -18.56 -3.06
C GLY A 458 28.08 -18.49 -4.11
N VAL A 459 28.84 -17.40 -4.20
CA VAL A 459 30.02 -17.30 -5.08
C VAL A 459 31.22 -17.94 -4.39
N ALA A 460 31.77 -18.99 -5.01
CA ALA A 460 32.95 -19.68 -4.50
C ALA A 460 34.24 -18.91 -4.80
N TYR A 461 35.06 -18.76 -3.77
CA TYR A 461 36.35 -18.07 -3.82
C TYR A 461 37.50 -19.07 -3.65
N ASP A 462 38.08 -19.48 -4.77
CA ASP A 462 39.26 -20.33 -4.83
C ASP A 462 40.58 -19.52 -4.88
N GLY A 463 41.70 -20.17 -4.54
CA GLY A 463 43.05 -19.63 -4.82
C GLY A 463 43.37 -18.27 -4.17
N LEU A 464 43.00 -18.07 -2.90
CA LEU A 464 43.14 -16.79 -2.21
C LEU A 464 44.62 -16.40 -1.95
N ALA A 465 45.15 -15.44 -2.71
CA ALA A 465 46.46 -14.82 -2.48
C ALA A 465 46.39 -13.61 -1.52
N ASN A 466 47.55 -13.13 -1.04
CA ASN A 466 47.70 -12.07 -0.04
C ASN A 466 46.82 -10.83 -0.31
N ILE A 467 46.13 -10.34 0.73
CA ILE A 467 45.55 -8.98 0.76
C ILE A 467 46.70 -7.97 0.81
N SER A 468 47.21 -7.59 -0.36
CA SER A 468 48.09 -6.42 -0.47
C SER A 468 47.79 -5.55 -1.69
N THR A 469 47.18 -6.07 -2.76
CA THR A 469 46.73 -5.25 -3.92
C THR A 469 45.62 -5.88 -4.79
N THR A 470 45.17 -7.12 -4.52
CA THR A 470 44.14 -7.80 -5.33
C THR A 470 43.28 -8.70 -4.44
N ALA A 471 42.50 -8.10 -3.55
CA ALA A 471 41.52 -8.84 -2.75
C ALA A 471 40.30 -9.20 -3.62
N LYS A 472 39.79 -10.44 -3.49
CA LYS A 472 38.50 -10.80 -4.09
C LYS A 472 37.40 -10.23 -3.16
N LYS A 473 36.73 -9.16 -3.59
CA LYS A 473 35.72 -8.39 -2.84
C LYS A 473 34.31 -8.78 -3.28
N GLN A 474 33.40 -8.97 -2.32
CA GLN A 474 31.96 -9.00 -2.55
C GLN A 474 31.29 -7.84 -1.83
N THR A 475 30.34 -7.24 -2.54
CA THR A 475 29.53 -6.13 -2.06
C THR A 475 28.09 -6.59 -2.11
N SER A 476 27.35 -6.47 -1.00
CA SER A 476 25.93 -6.79 -0.97
C SER A 476 25.19 -6.01 -2.06
N THR A 477 24.39 -6.72 -2.86
CA THR A 477 23.40 -6.11 -3.74
C THR A 477 22.32 -5.48 -2.86
N ASN A 478 22.11 -4.18 -3.00
CA ASN A 478 21.08 -3.47 -2.26
C ASN A 478 19.72 -4.19 -2.41
N GLY A 479 18.97 -4.32 -1.32
CA GLY A 479 17.52 -4.58 -1.34
C GLY A 479 16.69 -3.39 -1.86
N VAL A 480 17.37 -2.44 -2.48
CA VAL A 480 16.82 -1.34 -3.28
C VAL A 480 17.39 -1.60 -4.66
N ALA A 481 16.55 -1.66 -5.69
CA ALA A 481 17.03 -1.56 -7.07
C ALA A 481 17.62 -0.14 -7.29
N ALA A 482 18.75 0.16 -6.64
CA ALA A 482 19.72 1.07 -7.19
C ALA A 482 20.34 0.27 -8.33
N ALA A 483 20.20 0.81 -9.55
CA ALA A 483 20.75 0.29 -10.78
C ALA A 483 21.96 -0.60 -10.52
N VAL A 484 21.85 -1.88 -10.91
CA VAL A 484 23.06 -2.62 -11.26
C VAL A 484 23.69 -1.74 -12.32
N ASP A 485 24.82 -1.12 -12.00
CA ASP A 485 25.73 -0.56 -12.99
C ASP A 485 26.29 -1.77 -13.75
N THR A 486 25.42 -2.40 -14.55
CA THR A 486 25.85 -3.35 -15.57
C THR A 486 26.62 -2.49 -16.53
N PRO A 487 27.94 -2.66 -16.65
CA PRO A 487 28.71 -1.92 -17.64
C PRO A 487 28.00 -2.09 -18.98
N ALA A 488 27.79 -1.00 -19.73
CA ALA A 488 27.09 -1.08 -20.99
C ALA A 488 27.75 -2.17 -21.85
N THR A 489 26.96 -3.12 -22.32
CA THR A 489 27.45 -4.19 -23.20
C THR A 489 26.88 -3.99 -24.58
N MET A 490 27.73 -4.03 -25.61
CA MET A 490 27.28 -4.00 -26.99
C MET A 490 27.94 -5.13 -27.78
N THR A 491 27.14 -5.94 -28.47
CA THR A 491 27.66 -7.09 -29.24
C THR A 491 27.70 -6.76 -30.73
N LEU A 492 28.88 -6.89 -31.31
CA LEU A 492 29.13 -6.83 -32.75
C LEU A 492 29.11 -8.25 -33.32
N LYS A 493 28.28 -8.47 -34.35
CA LYS A 493 28.13 -9.77 -35.04
C LYS A 493 28.45 -9.64 -36.53
N GLY A 494 28.78 -10.77 -37.17
CA GLY A 494 28.82 -10.88 -38.63
C GLY A 494 29.99 -10.12 -39.29
N PHE A 495 31.17 -10.08 -38.68
CA PHE A 495 32.36 -9.54 -39.36
C PHE A 495 32.91 -10.54 -40.38
N ASP A 496 32.93 -10.12 -41.64
CA ASP A 496 33.71 -10.76 -42.71
C ASP A 496 34.89 -9.85 -43.11
N ALA A 497 35.99 -10.44 -43.56
CA ALA A 497 37.22 -9.72 -43.92
C ALA A 497 36.97 -8.58 -44.93
N VAL A 498 37.60 -7.42 -44.71
CA VAL A 498 37.55 -6.29 -45.63
C VAL A 498 38.38 -6.61 -46.88
N ASN A 499 37.71 -6.83 -48.02
CA ASN A 499 38.38 -7.25 -49.26
C ASN A 499 39.16 -6.09 -49.94
N SER A 500 38.66 -4.86 -49.85
CA SER A 500 39.37 -3.65 -50.31
C SER A 500 38.81 -2.39 -49.63
N GLY A 501 39.65 -1.35 -49.46
CA GLY A 501 39.29 -0.11 -48.76
C GLY A 501 39.54 -0.13 -47.26
N THR A 502 39.03 0.88 -46.55
CA THR A 502 39.10 0.99 -45.09
C THR A 502 37.71 1.24 -44.52
N MET A 503 37.35 0.50 -43.47
CA MET A 503 36.17 0.74 -42.64
C MET A 503 36.60 1.55 -41.41
N LYS A 504 35.76 2.47 -40.97
CA LYS A 504 36.01 3.26 -39.77
C LYS A 504 34.95 2.93 -38.72
N LEU A 505 35.37 2.36 -37.60
CA LEU A 505 34.53 2.03 -36.46
C LEU A 505 34.81 3.03 -35.33
N THR A 506 33.91 3.96 -35.09
CA THR A 506 34.02 4.92 -33.99
C THR A 506 33.33 4.36 -32.75
N ILE A 507 34.09 4.11 -31.67
CA ILE A 507 33.58 3.64 -30.37
C ILE A 507 33.81 4.76 -29.36
N ASP A 508 32.73 5.30 -28.82
CA ASP A 508 32.76 6.42 -27.85
C ASP A 508 33.61 7.61 -28.33
N GLY A 509 33.48 7.96 -29.60
CA GLY A 509 34.25 9.04 -30.23
C GLY A 509 35.71 8.67 -30.59
N ILE A 510 36.17 7.46 -30.29
CA ILE A 510 37.51 6.95 -30.65
C ILE A 510 37.42 6.14 -31.94
N ASP A 511 38.21 6.52 -32.93
CA ASP A 511 38.18 5.91 -34.26
C ASP A 511 39.11 4.69 -34.39
N VAL A 512 38.52 3.51 -34.60
CA VAL A 512 39.20 2.27 -34.96
C VAL A 512 39.16 2.10 -36.47
N THR A 513 40.32 2.17 -37.12
CA THR A 513 40.42 2.00 -38.58
C THR A 513 40.68 0.54 -38.92
N VAL A 514 39.72 -0.10 -39.60
CA VAL A 514 39.77 -1.50 -40.00
C VAL A 514 40.17 -1.58 -41.48
N ASP A 515 41.27 -2.26 -41.78
CA ASP A 515 41.79 -2.46 -43.13
C ASP A 515 41.80 -3.94 -43.53
N LYS A 516 42.28 -4.23 -44.74
CA LYS A 516 42.41 -5.59 -45.29
C LYS A 516 43.25 -6.57 -44.46
N ASN A 517 44.04 -6.10 -43.49
CA ASN A 517 44.88 -6.95 -42.65
C ASN A 517 44.11 -7.53 -41.45
N VAL A 518 42.91 -7.01 -41.18
CA VAL A 518 41.95 -7.56 -40.21
C VAL A 518 41.12 -8.63 -40.91
N SER A 519 41.59 -9.88 -40.83
CA SER A 519 41.04 -11.01 -41.60
C SER A 519 39.89 -11.76 -40.93
N ASP A 520 39.66 -11.52 -39.64
CA ASP A 520 38.74 -12.30 -38.81
C ASP A 520 38.33 -11.51 -37.55
N THR A 521 37.30 -12.00 -36.88
CA THR A 521 36.70 -11.41 -35.67
C THR A 521 37.69 -11.30 -34.52
N GLU A 522 38.65 -12.23 -34.43
CA GLU A 522 39.68 -12.25 -33.38
C GLU A 522 40.67 -11.10 -33.55
N LYS A 523 41.19 -10.89 -34.76
CA LYS A 523 42.05 -9.73 -35.07
C LYS A 523 41.32 -8.40 -34.94
N LEU A 524 40.02 -8.37 -35.20
CA LEU A 524 39.22 -7.17 -35.00
C LEU A 524 39.10 -6.83 -33.51
N ALA A 525 38.84 -7.83 -32.65
CA ALA A 525 38.79 -7.62 -31.20
C ALA A 525 40.13 -7.13 -30.63
N ASP A 526 41.25 -7.72 -31.08
CA ASP A 526 42.59 -7.27 -30.70
C ASP A 526 42.89 -5.84 -31.14
N LEU A 527 42.50 -5.47 -32.36
CA LEU A 527 42.68 -4.12 -32.89
C LEU A 527 41.85 -3.09 -32.10
N ILE A 528 40.61 -3.44 -31.73
CA ILE A 528 39.74 -2.61 -30.90
C ILE A 528 40.38 -2.39 -29.52
N ASN A 529 40.78 -3.46 -28.82
CA ASN A 529 41.42 -3.37 -27.50
C ASN A 529 42.71 -2.56 -27.52
N SER A 530 43.56 -2.77 -28.53
CA SER A 530 44.81 -2.03 -28.69
C SER A 530 44.56 -0.53 -28.90
N THR A 531 43.58 -0.17 -29.73
CA THR A 531 43.26 1.23 -30.05
C THR A 531 42.61 1.95 -28.86
N LEU A 532 41.67 1.29 -28.16
CA LEU A 532 40.99 1.84 -26.99
C LEU A 532 41.93 2.00 -25.79
N SER A 533 42.80 1.02 -25.54
CA SER A 533 43.80 1.09 -24.47
C SER A 533 44.81 2.21 -24.71
N ALA A 534 45.26 2.41 -25.95
CA ALA A 534 46.16 3.51 -26.31
C ALA A 534 45.51 4.90 -26.15
N ALA A 535 44.19 4.99 -26.29
CA ALA A 535 43.40 6.19 -26.05
C ALA A 535 42.99 6.39 -24.57
N GLY A 536 43.32 5.45 -23.68
CA GLY A 536 42.99 5.51 -22.25
C GLY A 536 41.52 5.19 -21.91
N SER A 537 40.79 4.53 -22.82
CA SER A 537 39.41 4.09 -22.59
C SER A 537 39.37 2.83 -21.72
N GLU A 538 38.34 2.73 -20.86
CA GLU A 538 38.07 1.54 -20.03
C GLU A 538 37.18 0.50 -20.76
N ILE A 539 36.76 0.79 -22.00
CA ILE A 539 35.98 -0.14 -22.81
C ILE A 539 36.88 -1.28 -23.30
N THR A 540 36.45 -2.52 -23.05
CA THR A 540 37.14 -3.75 -23.46
C THR A 540 36.30 -4.55 -24.44
N ALA A 541 36.94 -5.17 -25.43
CA ALA A 541 36.33 -6.05 -26.41
C ALA A 541 36.68 -7.51 -26.09
N THR A 542 35.67 -8.34 -25.84
CA THR A 542 35.83 -9.77 -25.56
C THR A 542 35.11 -10.61 -26.61
N LEU A 543 35.71 -11.73 -27.02
CA LEU A 543 35.09 -12.67 -27.96
C LEU A 543 34.15 -13.63 -27.22
N ASN A 544 33.11 -14.08 -27.89
CA ASN A 544 32.36 -15.25 -27.47
C ASN A 544 33.16 -16.55 -27.72
N ASP A 545 32.73 -17.66 -27.10
CA ASP A 545 33.42 -18.95 -27.17
C ASP A 545 33.61 -19.46 -28.62
N ASP A 546 32.66 -19.15 -29.52
CA ASP A 546 32.69 -19.56 -30.93
C ASP A 546 33.47 -18.59 -31.85
N LYS A 547 34.01 -17.49 -31.31
CA LYS A 547 34.74 -16.42 -32.04
C LYS A 547 33.94 -15.75 -33.18
N THR A 548 32.62 -15.83 -33.12
CA THR A 548 31.69 -15.26 -34.11
C THR A 548 31.19 -13.87 -33.73
N GLU A 549 31.36 -13.47 -32.47
CA GLU A 549 30.81 -12.25 -31.89
C GLU A 549 31.83 -11.55 -30.99
N ILE A 550 31.82 -10.22 -31.02
CA ILE A 550 32.63 -9.38 -30.13
C ILE A 550 31.69 -8.61 -29.21
N THR A 551 31.83 -8.81 -27.91
CA THR A 551 31.12 -8.03 -26.89
C THR A 551 32.05 -6.92 -26.38
N LEU A 552 31.65 -5.68 -26.60
CA LEU A 552 32.27 -4.50 -25.98
C LEU A 552 31.65 -4.30 -24.60
N THR A 553 32.46 -4.12 -23.58
CA THR A 553 32.04 -3.92 -22.19
C THR A 553 32.83 -2.78 -21.58
N GLY A 554 32.15 -1.73 -21.11
CA GLY A 554 32.76 -0.60 -20.42
C GLY A 554 31.81 0.58 -20.16
N GLY A 555 32.30 1.59 -19.43
CA GLY A 555 31.54 2.78 -19.03
C GLY A 555 31.77 3.10 -17.55
N GLN A 556 31.95 4.38 -17.21
CA GLN A 556 31.96 4.84 -15.83
C GLN A 556 30.54 5.28 -15.45
N ASN A 557 30.01 4.82 -14.32
CA ASN A 557 28.74 5.26 -13.74
C ASN A 557 27.49 5.06 -14.64
N GLY A 558 27.42 3.97 -15.40
CA GLY A 558 26.23 3.63 -16.20
C GLY A 558 25.98 4.51 -17.42
N GLU A 559 26.96 5.31 -17.88
CA GLU A 559 26.82 6.06 -19.13
C GLU A 559 26.85 5.13 -20.35
N GLN A 560 25.87 5.27 -21.25
CA GLN A 560 25.81 4.54 -22.52
C GLN A 560 26.90 5.07 -23.47
N PHE A 561 27.73 4.18 -24.04
CA PHE A 561 28.69 4.55 -25.08
C PHE A 561 28.12 4.32 -26.49
N ALA A 562 28.49 5.18 -27.43
CA ALA A 562 28.02 5.09 -28.82
C ALA A 562 28.99 4.30 -29.70
N VAL A 563 28.48 3.46 -30.59
CA VAL A 563 29.29 2.83 -31.65
C VAL A 563 28.72 3.14 -33.02
N LYS A 564 29.58 3.61 -33.92
CA LYS A 564 29.23 3.98 -35.29
C LYS A 564 30.18 3.30 -36.26
N ALA A 565 29.65 2.68 -37.32
CA ALA A 565 30.44 2.18 -38.44
C ALA A 565 30.23 3.05 -39.68
N ASP A 566 31.31 3.55 -40.26
CA ASP A 566 31.32 4.17 -41.58
C ASP A 566 31.95 3.20 -42.59
N VAL A 567 31.12 2.74 -43.52
CA VAL A 567 31.44 1.76 -44.58
C VAL A 567 31.51 2.41 -45.97
N SER A 568 31.44 3.74 -46.06
CA SER A 568 31.42 4.49 -47.34
C SER A 568 32.64 4.25 -48.24
N GLY A 569 33.72 3.67 -47.72
CA GLY A 569 34.97 3.39 -48.44
C GLY A 569 35.35 1.90 -48.59
N ALA A 570 34.50 0.93 -48.21
CA ALA A 570 34.86 -0.50 -48.20
C ALA A 570 33.90 -1.36 -49.07
N THR A 571 34.42 -2.45 -49.67
CA THR A 571 33.61 -3.45 -50.40
C THR A 571 33.65 -4.81 -49.69
N GLY A 572 32.52 -5.30 -49.16
CA GLY A 572 32.35 -6.58 -48.44
C GLY A 572 31.10 -6.60 -47.54
N SER A 573 30.74 -7.76 -46.95
CA SER A 573 29.63 -7.90 -46.00
C SER A 573 29.87 -7.10 -44.71
N VAL A 574 28.81 -6.45 -44.21
CA VAL A 574 28.87 -5.39 -43.18
C VAL A 574 28.60 -5.96 -41.78
N LEU A 575 29.38 -5.49 -40.79
CA LEU A 575 29.16 -5.67 -39.35
C LEU A 575 27.69 -5.44 -38.98
N GLN A 576 27.05 -6.42 -38.34
CA GLN A 576 25.72 -6.26 -37.75
C GLN A 576 25.89 -5.92 -36.26
N ALA A 577 25.57 -4.70 -35.86
CA ALA A 577 25.46 -4.37 -34.43
C ALA A 577 24.14 -4.98 -33.90
N GLY A 578 24.24 -5.83 -32.87
CA GLY A 578 23.07 -6.35 -32.16
C GLY A 578 22.43 -5.26 -31.31
N ASP A 579 21.10 -5.32 -31.21
CA ASP A 579 20.16 -4.42 -30.55
C ASP A 579 20.72 -3.23 -29.74
N ARG A 580 20.30 -2.03 -30.20
CA ARG A 580 20.52 -0.66 -29.72
C ARG A 580 21.72 0.06 -30.37
N ILE A 581 21.43 0.86 -31.39
CA ILE A 581 21.65 2.33 -31.40
C ILE A 581 21.01 2.94 -32.67
N TYR A 582 20.37 4.09 -32.46
CA TYR A 582 19.98 5.05 -33.48
C TYR A 582 21.17 5.47 -34.34
N SER A 583 21.15 5.19 -35.65
CA SER A 583 21.46 6.20 -36.67
C SER A 583 21.20 5.66 -38.08
N ASN A 584 20.72 6.57 -38.93
CA ASN A 584 20.58 6.51 -40.38
C ASN A 584 21.42 5.46 -41.11
N ALA A 585 20.77 4.83 -42.11
CA ALA A 585 21.26 3.87 -43.09
C ALA A 585 21.18 2.40 -42.68
N SER A 586 19.95 1.87 -42.66
CA SER A 586 19.69 0.46 -42.94
C SER A 586 18.50 0.39 -43.90
N LEU A 587 18.77 0.15 -45.19
CA LEU A 587 17.76 -0.09 -46.23
C LEU A 587 16.87 -1.26 -45.78
N LYS A 588 15.62 -1.00 -45.42
CA LYS A 588 14.65 -2.03 -45.03
C LYS A 588 13.83 -2.46 -46.26
N THR A 589 13.77 -3.77 -46.52
CA THR A 589 12.93 -4.37 -47.57
C THR A 589 11.51 -4.69 -47.09
N SER A 590 11.24 -4.64 -45.78
CA SER A 590 9.91 -4.70 -45.17
C SER A 590 9.91 -3.84 -43.91
N GLY A 591 8.80 -3.18 -43.60
CA GLY A 591 8.68 -2.27 -42.46
C GLY A 591 7.30 -2.38 -41.79
N ASN A 592 7.27 -2.31 -40.47
CA ASN A 592 6.03 -2.18 -39.69
C ASN A 592 6.23 -1.06 -38.68
N ILE A 593 5.33 -0.08 -38.69
CA ILE A 593 5.30 1.04 -37.74
C ILE A 593 3.91 1.16 -37.17
N THR A 594 3.83 1.20 -35.85
CA THR A 594 2.65 1.65 -35.11
C THR A 594 3.04 2.95 -34.40
N THR A 595 2.36 4.05 -34.70
CA THR A 595 2.56 5.31 -33.97
C THR A 595 1.91 5.23 -32.59
N ALA A 596 2.40 6.02 -31.64
CA ALA A 596 1.59 6.34 -30.47
C ALA A 596 0.31 7.07 -30.90
N ALA A 597 -0.73 7.03 -30.06
CA ALA A 597 -1.90 7.88 -30.24
C ALA A 597 -1.50 9.35 -30.15
N GLY A 598 -1.93 10.17 -31.12
CA GLY A 598 -1.69 11.61 -31.09
C GLY A 598 -2.22 12.29 -29.82
N GLY A 599 -1.64 13.42 -29.44
CA GLY A 599 -2.16 14.25 -28.34
C GLY A 599 -3.60 14.74 -28.60
N ALA A 600 -4.26 15.31 -27.59
CA ALA A 600 -5.64 15.82 -27.69
C ALA A 600 -5.85 16.74 -28.93
N GLY A 601 -6.64 16.26 -29.89
CA GLY A 601 -6.94 16.98 -31.13
C GLY A 601 -5.86 16.92 -32.21
N VAL A 602 -4.83 16.08 -32.05
CA VAL A 602 -3.77 15.86 -33.03
C VAL A 602 -3.95 14.48 -33.66
N ASN A 603 -3.89 14.45 -34.99
CA ASN A 603 -3.98 13.23 -35.77
C ASN A 603 -2.57 12.61 -35.90
N SER A 604 -2.48 11.30 -35.75
CA SER A 604 -1.22 10.56 -35.93
C SER A 604 -0.82 10.52 -37.40
N THR A 605 0.48 10.65 -37.68
CA THR A 605 1.02 10.64 -39.05
C THR A 605 2.15 9.64 -39.20
N VAL A 606 2.18 8.98 -40.37
CA VAL A 606 3.26 8.09 -40.83
C VAL A 606 3.66 8.57 -42.22
N THR A 607 4.95 8.71 -42.47
CA THR A 607 5.49 8.98 -43.80
C THR A 607 6.02 7.71 -44.45
N ILE A 608 5.90 7.62 -45.76
CA ILE A 608 6.59 6.63 -46.59
C ILE A 608 7.51 7.44 -47.49
N ASP A 609 8.81 7.28 -47.25
CA ASP A 609 9.87 7.90 -48.02
C ASP A 609 10.45 6.86 -48.99
N ASN A 610 10.99 7.34 -50.11
CA ASN A 610 11.80 6.53 -51.04
C ASN A 610 11.09 5.26 -51.57
N PHE A 611 9.80 5.37 -51.94
CA PHE A 611 9.06 4.29 -52.59
C PHE A 611 9.70 3.90 -53.94
N ALA A 612 9.99 2.61 -54.13
CA ALA A 612 10.38 2.04 -55.41
C ALA A 612 9.34 1.05 -55.94
N ALA A 613 8.95 1.24 -57.21
CA ALA A 613 7.93 0.45 -57.87
C ALA A 613 8.28 -1.05 -57.95
N VAL A 614 7.26 -1.89 -57.76
CA VAL A 614 7.38 -3.34 -57.89
C VAL A 614 7.66 -3.71 -59.34
N THR A 615 8.77 -4.43 -59.59
CA THR A 615 9.14 -4.84 -60.96
C THR A 615 8.52 -6.19 -61.33
N SER A 616 8.30 -7.10 -60.37
CA SER A 616 7.50 -8.32 -60.54
C SER A 616 7.06 -8.91 -59.19
N GLY A 617 5.86 -9.50 -59.11
CA GLY A 617 5.30 -10.03 -57.86
C GLY A 617 4.31 -9.05 -57.22
N VAL A 618 3.95 -9.29 -55.95
CA VAL A 618 3.06 -8.41 -55.17
C VAL A 618 3.68 -8.11 -53.81
N MET A 619 3.59 -6.85 -53.39
CA MET A 619 3.89 -6.40 -52.04
C MET A 619 2.56 -6.25 -51.29
N SER A 620 2.43 -6.82 -50.11
CA SER A 620 1.24 -6.64 -49.29
C SER A 620 1.42 -5.42 -48.39
N MET A 621 0.46 -4.51 -48.38
CA MET A 621 0.47 -3.34 -47.50
C MET A 621 -0.76 -3.35 -46.60
N THR A 622 -0.53 -3.05 -45.32
CA THR A 622 -1.57 -2.90 -44.31
C THR A 622 -1.55 -1.48 -43.80
N VAL A 623 -2.68 -0.77 -43.89
CA VAL A 623 -2.86 0.58 -43.35
C VAL A 623 -4.08 0.56 -42.43
N ASP A 624 -3.83 0.73 -41.14
CA ASP A 624 -4.86 0.80 -40.09
C ASP A 624 -5.89 -0.34 -40.16
N GLY A 625 -5.39 -1.56 -40.35
CA GLY A 625 -6.20 -2.79 -40.46
C GLY A 625 -6.72 -3.11 -41.87
N ALA A 626 -6.68 -2.18 -42.82
CA ALA A 626 -7.00 -2.44 -44.23
C ALA A 626 -5.79 -3.05 -44.95
N ILE A 627 -5.96 -4.22 -45.56
CA ILE A 627 -4.89 -4.96 -46.26
C ILE A 627 -5.15 -4.92 -47.76
N PHE A 628 -4.13 -4.56 -48.55
CA PHE A 628 -4.20 -4.54 -50.01
C PHE A 628 -2.85 -4.83 -50.67
N ASP A 629 -2.91 -5.26 -51.93
CA ASP A 629 -1.71 -5.58 -52.71
C ASP A 629 -1.25 -4.37 -53.55
N VAL A 630 0.07 -4.17 -53.58
CA VAL A 630 0.79 -3.25 -54.45
C VAL A 630 1.54 -4.08 -55.49
N ASP A 631 1.13 -3.95 -56.75
CA ASP A 631 1.70 -4.68 -57.89
C ASP A 631 2.42 -3.73 -58.87
N SER A 632 2.86 -4.26 -60.02
CA SER A 632 3.58 -3.49 -61.03
C SER A 632 2.76 -2.38 -61.73
N SER A 633 1.46 -2.26 -61.45
CA SER A 633 0.63 -1.16 -61.97
C SER A 633 0.81 0.15 -61.20
N ILE A 634 1.35 0.09 -59.98
CA ILE A 634 1.68 1.25 -59.15
C ILE A 634 3.14 1.63 -59.38
N THR A 635 3.36 2.67 -60.20
CA THR A 635 4.69 3.05 -60.67
C THR A 635 5.25 4.31 -60.01
N THR A 636 4.40 5.08 -59.34
CA THR A 636 4.76 6.33 -58.67
C THR A 636 4.22 6.40 -57.23
N ALA A 637 4.84 7.25 -56.40
CA ALA A 637 4.38 7.50 -55.02
C ALA A 637 2.96 8.08 -54.97
N ALA A 638 2.58 8.91 -55.97
CA ALA A 638 1.24 9.47 -56.08
C ALA A 638 0.17 8.38 -56.34
N GLU A 639 0.46 7.43 -57.23
CA GLU A 639 -0.43 6.29 -57.49
C GLU A 639 -0.59 5.39 -56.25
N LEU A 640 0.47 5.25 -55.44
CA LEU A 640 0.39 4.52 -54.17
C LEU A 640 -0.47 5.29 -53.13
N ALA A 641 -0.34 6.61 -53.05
CA ALA A 641 -1.18 7.44 -52.18
C ALA A 641 -2.67 7.36 -52.56
N ASP A 642 -2.98 7.39 -53.86
CA ASP A 642 -4.34 7.20 -54.38
C ASP A 642 -4.88 5.81 -54.02
N LYS A 643 -4.05 4.77 -54.13
CA LYS A 643 -4.40 3.40 -53.74
C LYS A 643 -4.69 3.29 -52.24
N ILE A 644 -3.90 3.93 -51.38
CA ILE A 644 -4.15 4.01 -49.93
C ILE A 644 -5.50 4.68 -49.65
N ASN A 645 -5.78 5.81 -50.30
CA ASN A 645 -7.05 6.52 -50.12
C ASN A 645 -8.27 5.71 -50.62
N ALA A 646 -8.10 4.90 -51.66
CA ALA A 646 -9.18 4.06 -52.18
C ALA A 646 -9.51 2.89 -51.24
N GLU A 647 -8.51 2.27 -50.61
CA GLU A 647 -8.68 1.06 -49.78
C GLU A 647 -8.84 1.37 -48.27
N ALA A 648 -8.22 2.44 -47.75
CA ALA A 648 -8.21 2.81 -46.34
C ALA A 648 -8.80 4.21 -46.04
N GLY A 649 -9.40 4.89 -47.04
CA GLY A 649 -9.82 6.30 -46.95
C GLY A 649 -10.92 6.63 -45.92
N THR A 650 -11.55 5.63 -45.31
CA THR A 650 -12.52 5.84 -44.22
C THR A 650 -11.81 6.13 -42.89
N THR A 651 -10.65 5.54 -42.64
CA THR A 651 -9.90 5.68 -41.38
C THR A 651 -8.67 6.58 -41.51
N VAL A 652 -8.09 6.71 -42.71
CA VAL A 652 -6.91 7.55 -42.95
C VAL A 652 -7.08 8.48 -44.17
N THR A 653 -6.20 9.47 -44.29
CA THR A 653 -6.00 10.27 -45.49
C THR A 653 -4.51 10.22 -45.86
N ALA A 654 -4.19 9.80 -47.08
CA ALA A 654 -2.84 9.81 -47.64
C ALA A 654 -2.66 10.98 -48.61
N SER A 655 -1.51 11.65 -48.55
CA SER A 655 -1.14 12.74 -49.46
C SER A 655 0.32 12.59 -49.89
N GLU A 656 0.63 12.89 -51.16
CA GLU A 656 1.99 12.84 -51.68
C GLU A 656 2.53 14.25 -51.93
N SER A 657 3.80 14.47 -51.56
CA SER A 657 4.56 15.68 -51.89
C SER A 657 6.04 15.33 -52.02
N ASP A 658 6.66 15.71 -53.14
CA ASP A 658 8.09 15.52 -53.43
C ASP A 658 8.60 14.07 -53.26
N GLY A 659 7.79 13.08 -53.60
CA GLY A 659 8.11 11.66 -53.52
C GLY A 659 7.92 11.04 -52.13
N VAL A 660 7.40 11.81 -51.17
CA VAL A 660 7.07 11.40 -49.81
C VAL A 660 5.56 11.28 -49.65
N ILE A 661 5.07 10.13 -49.18
CA ILE A 661 3.66 9.91 -48.89
C ILE A 661 3.43 10.12 -47.39
N THR A 662 2.60 11.08 -47.00
CA THR A 662 2.17 11.27 -45.62
C THR A 662 0.77 10.70 -45.43
N ILE A 663 0.65 9.69 -44.57
CA ILE A 663 -0.60 9.05 -44.15
C ILE A 663 -0.99 9.63 -42.79
N THR A 664 -2.19 10.18 -42.69
CA THR A 664 -2.74 10.79 -41.47
C THR A 664 -3.99 10.03 -41.04
N HIS A 665 -4.10 9.64 -39.78
CA HIS A 665 -5.34 9.05 -39.27
C HIS A 665 -6.44 10.12 -39.23
N ASN A 666 -7.69 9.81 -39.61
CA ASN A 666 -8.77 10.80 -39.71
C ASN A 666 -9.38 11.17 -38.34
N THR A 667 -9.33 10.25 -37.39
CA THR A 667 -9.67 10.49 -35.97
C THR A 667 -8.44 10.95 -35.21
N ALA A 668 -8.57 12.03 -34.43
CA ALA A 668 -7.53 12.45 -33.50
C ALA A 668 -7.35 11.40 -32.38
N ASN A 669 -6.19 11.39 -31.71
CA ASN A 669 -5.95 10.58 -30.52
C ASN A 669 -5.99 9.06 -30.72
N THR A 670 -5.81 8.57 -31.94
CA THR A 670 -5.75 7.14 -32.24
C THR A 670 -4.38 6.78 -32.82
N ALA A 671 -3.86 5.61 -32.46
CA ALA A 671 -2.64 5.08 -33.04
C ALA A 671 -2.87 4.76 -34.53
N LEU A 672 -1.86 4.99 -35.36
CA LEU A 672 -1.87 4.63 -36.77
C LEU A 672 -0.88 3.50 -36.99
N THR A 673 -1.35 2.38 -37.57
CA THR A 673 -0.48 1.26 -37.95
C THR A 673 -0.30 1.21 -39.45
N VAL A 674 0.95 1.17 -39.91
CA VAL A 674 1.29 0.99 -41.33
C VAL A 674 2.37 -0.09 -41.43
N ALA A 675 2.09 -1.12 -42.20
CA ALA A 675 3.02 -2.19 -42.49
C ALA A 675 3.11 -2.46 -43.99
N ALA A 676 4.31 -2.77 -44.47
CA ALA A 676 4.53 -3.28 -45.82
C ALA A 676 5.41 -4.53 -45.76
N ASP A 677 4.96 -5.59 -46.42
CA ASP A 677 5.74 -6.80 -46.65
C ASP A 677 6.05 -6.96 -48.13
N ALA A 678 7.33 -6.83 -48.48
CA ALA A 678 7.81 -7.02 -49.85
C ALA A 678 8.40 -8.42 -50.09
N SER A 679 8.20 -9.38 -49.18
CA SER A 679 8.75 -10.74 -49.27
C SER A 679 8.41 -11.49 -50.57
N GLY A 680 7.32 -11.10 -51.25
CA GLY A 680 6.85 -11.65 -52.52
C GLY A 680 7.14 -10.82 -53.79
N ALA A 681 7.87 -9.69 -53.68
CA ALA A 681 8.02 -8.71 -54.75
C ALA A 681 9.51 -8.42 -55.08
N ALA A 682 9.87 -8.50 -56.36
CA ALA A 682 11.20 -8.14 -56.86
C ALA A 682 11.27 -6.63 -57.20
N GLY A 683 12.34 -5.97 -56.74
CA GLY A 683 12.60 -4.54 -56.99
C GLY A 683 11.88 -3.56 -56.07
N ALA A 684 11.00 -4.08 -55.20
CA ALA A 684 10.21 -3.33 -54.23
C ALA A 684 11.08 -2.74 -53.11
N GLN A 685 10.94 -1.43 -52.85
CA GLN A 685 11.55 -0.76 -51.70
C GLN A 685 10.52 0.18 -51.08
N VAL A 686 10.39 0.14 -49.75
CA VAL A 686 9.48 1.00 -48.99
C VAL A 686 10.15 1.34 -47.67
N GLU A 687 10.44 2.62 -47.46
CA GLU A 687 10.92 3.13 -46.18
C GLU A 687 9.76 3.79 -45.46
N ILE A 688 9.20 3.09 -44.48
CA ILE A 688 8.13 3.61 -43.64
C ILE A 688 8.81 4.28 -42.43
N THR A 689 8.50 5.56 -42.22
CA THR A 689 8.98 6.37 -41.09
C THR A 689 7.76 6.94 -40.36
N GLY A 690 7.76 6.93 -39.04
CA GLY A 690 6.66 7.50 -38.26
C GLY A 690 7.20 8.25 -37.06
N ASP A 691 6.48 9.29 -36.65
CA ASP A 691 6.77 9.97 -35.40
C ASP A 691 6.38 9.04 -34.23
N THR A 692 7.35 8.25 -33.78
CA THR A 692 7.26 7.49 -32.52
C THR A 692 7.52 8.37 -31.30
N SER A 693 7.85 9.65 -31.53
CA SER A 693 8.30 10.63 -30.55
C SER A 693 7.33 11.80 -30.36
N ALA A 694 6.05 11.65 -30.71
CA ALA A 694 4.98 12.57 -30.33
C ALA A 694 4.69 12.45 -28.82
N LEU A 695 5.71 12.72 -28.02
CA LEU A 695 5.64 12.93 -26.59
C LEU A 695 4.93 14.25 -26.37
N VAL A 696 3.75 14.12 -25.79
CA VAL A 696 2.82 15.19 -25.46
C VAL A 696 3.55 16.41 -24.87
N ALA A 697 3.56 17.52 -25.61
CA ALA A 697 3.57 18.83 -24.99
C ALA A 697 2.23 19.00 -24.25
N GLY A 698 2.15 18.53 -22.99
CA GLY A 698 0.91 18.60 -22.21
C GLY A 698 0.59 17.45 -21.24
N THR A 699 1.40 16.40 -21.12
CA THR A 699 1.30 15.45 -19.99
C THR A 699 2.69 15.11 -19.51
N ALA A 700 2.90 15.23 -18.20
CA ALA A 700 4.16 14.98 -17.53
C ALA A 700 4.79 13.66 -17.97
N VAL A 701 5.96 13.73 -18.62
CA VAL A 701 6.97 12.69 -18.43
C VAL A 701 7.68 13.05 -17.16
N GLU A 702 7.26 12.38 -16.09
CA GLU A 702 8.16 12.09 -15.00
C GLU A 702 9.29 11.22 -15.56
N THR A 703 10.45 11.82 -15.77
CA THR A 703 11.70 11.10 -15.55
C THR A 703 12.33 11.69 -14.31
N GLU A 704 11.65 11.44 -13.19
CA GLU A 704 12.30 11.32 -11.91
C GLU A 704 12.49 9.82 -11.70
N THR A 705 13.71 9.33 -11.90
CA THR A 705 14.19 8.21 -11.09
C THR A 705 14.32 8.74 -9.65
N THR A 706 13.19 8.94 -8.98
CA THR A 706 13.18 9.14 -7.52
C THR A 706 13.02 7.77 -6.88
N ASN A 707 13.79 7.55 -5.83
CA ASN A 707 13.76 6.41 -4.91
C ASN A 707 12.37 6.18 -4.29
N GLY A 708 11.43 5.64 -5.05
CA GLY A 708 10.31 4.87 -4.54
C GLY A 708 10.65 3.41 -4.73
N ILE A 709 11.19 2.76 -3.70
CA ILE A 709 11.12 1.30 -3.64
C ILE A 709 9.64 0.99 -3.70
N ALA A 710 9.19 0.29 -4.75
CA ALA A 710 7.88 -0.32 -4.74
C ALA A 710 7.84 -1.30 -3.57
N VAL A 711 7.40 -0.83 -2.40
CA VAL A 711 7.08 -1.70 -1.29
C VAL A 711 5.80 -2.41 -1.71
N GLU A 712 5.92 -3.60 -2.27
CA GLU A 712 4.81 -4.55 -2.31
C GLU A 712 4.41 -4.84 -0.85
N LYS A 713 3.51 -4.02 -0.30
CA LYS A 713 2.71 -4.40 0.86
C LYS A 713 1.56 -5.25 0.36
N ASP A 714 1.21 -6.29 1.13
CA ASP A 714 0.12 -7.21 0.86
C ASP A 714 -1.13 -6.45 0.42
N GLY A 715 -1.49 -6.60 -0.86
CA GLY A 715 -2.69 -6.00 -1.43
C GLY A 715 -3.98 -6.44 -0.73
N PHE A 716 -5.07 -5.78 -1.07
CA PHE A 716 -6.41 -6.19 -0.67
C PHE A 716 -6.76 -7.52 -1.34
N THR A 717 -7.20 -8.50 -0.56
CA THR A 717 -7.88 -9.69 -1.09
C THR A 717 -9.37 -9.43 -1.04
N ILE A 718 -9.99 -9.30 -2.21
CA ILE A 718 -11.43 -9.17 -2.39
C ILE A 718 -12.01 -10.57 -2.57
N ASP A 719 -12.89 -10.98 -1.66
CA ASP A 719 -13.50 -12.30 -1.59
C ASP A 719 -15.00 -12.20 -1.90
N PHE A 720 -15.40 -12.80 -3.02
CA PHE A 720 -16.77 -12.88 -3.49
C PHE A 720 -17.47 -14.20 -3.12
N SER A 721 -16.86 -15.05 -2.31
CA SER A 721 -17.41 -16.36 -1.93
C SER A 721 -18.78 -16.28 -1.25
N ASN A 722 -19.06 -15.16 -0.58
CA ASN A 722 -20.35 -14.86 0.04
C ASN A 722 -21.10 -13.73 -0.68
N ALA A 723 -20.53 -13.22 -1.78
CA ALA A 723 -21.11 -12.11 -2.50
C ALA A 723 -22.42 -12.51 -3.16
N LYS A 724 -23.27 -11.51 -3.26
CA LYS A 724 -24.69 -11.61 -3.48
C LYS A 724 -25.07 -10.66 -4.61
N LEU A 725 -25.61 -11.21 -5.69
CA LEU A 725 -25.92 -10.46 -6.92
C LEU A 725 -27.42 -10.21 -7.09
N ASP A 726 -27.76 -9.03 -7.62
CA ASP A 726 -29.13 -8.72 -8.08
C ASP A 726 -29.56 -9.55 -9.27
N ASP A 727 -30.87 -9.55 -9.49
CA ASP A 727 -31.46 -10.05 -10.71
C ASP A 727 -31.10 -9.18 -11.93
N GLY A 728 -30.84 -9.84 -13.06
CA GLY A 728 -30.40 -9.20 -14.31
C GLY A 728 -28.89 -9.00 -14.46
N ILE A 729 -28.09 -9.31 -13.44
CA ILE A 729 -26.63 -9.25 -13.52
C ILE A 729 -26.11 -10.56 -14.10
N ALA A 730 -25.68 -10.53 -15.37
CA ALA A 730 -25.23 -11.71 -16.12
C ALA A 730 -23.79 -12.14 -15.82
N SER A 731 -23.00 -11.29 -15.16
CA SER A 731 -21.65 -11.61 -14.68
C SER A 731 -21.19 -10.56 -13.69
N VAL A 732 -20.23 -10.93 -12.84
CA VAL A 732 -19.38 -9.96 -12.15
C VAL A 732 -17.94 -10.33 -12.43
N SER A 733 -17.15 -9.32 -12.79
CA SER A 733 -15.70 -9.45 -12.88
C SER A 733 -15.06 -8.36 -12.04
N VAL A 734 -13.90 -8.68 -11.47
CA VAL A 734 -13.04 -7.70 -10.84
C VAL A 734 -11.75 -7.63 -11.62
N GLY A 735 -11.44 -6.42 -12.07
CA GLY A 735 -10.15 -6.06 -12.62
C GLY A 735 -9.44 -5.10 -11.67
N ALA A 736 -8.13 -5.23 -11.54
CA ALA A 736 -7.29 -4.18 -11.00
C ALA A 736 -6.58 -3.51 -12.17
N THR A 737 -6.67 -2.19 -12.30
CA THR A 737 -5.69 -1.46 -13.11
C THR A 737 -4.73 -0.77 -12.15
N VAL A 738 -3.50 -1.27 -12.15
CA VAL A 738 -2.33 -0.52 -11.76
C VAL A 738 -1.56 -0.29 -13.06
N ASN A 739 -0.92 0.88 -13.21
CA ASN A 739 -0.28 1.38 -14.44
C ASN A 739 0.77 0.46 -15.12
N ASP A 740 0.90 -0.82 -14.76
CA ASP A 740 1.82 -1.77 -15.40
C ASP A 740 1.38 -3.24 -15.39
N LEU A 741 0.12 -3.55 -15.06
CA LEU A 741 -0.41 -4.92 -15.10
C LEU A 741 -1.57 -5.01 -16.07
N GLU A 742 -1.38 -5.72 -17.19
CA GLU A 742 -2.49 -6.18 -18.03
C GLU A 742 -3.45 -7.01 -17.17
N SER A 743 -4.66 -6.50 -16.94
CA SER A 743 -5.68 -7.16 -16.16
C SER A 743 -6.32 -8.28 -16.99
N SER A 744 -6.07 -9.53 -16.62
CA SER A 744 -6.91 -10.64 -17.05
C SER A 744 -8.26 -10.53 -16.32
N ASP A 745 -9.31 -10.16 -17.06
CA ASP A 745 -10.69 -10.10 -16.60
C ASP A 745 -11.08 -11.49 -16.06
N SER A 746 -11.08 -11.66 -14.74
CA SER A 746 -11.50 -12.93 -14.12
C SER A 746 -13.01 -12.92 -14.03
N ALA A 747 -13.67 -13.27 -15.14
CA ALA A 747 -15.11 -13.39 -15.20
C ALA A 747 -15.57 -14.55 -14.30
N MET A 748 -16.33 -14.23 -13.25
CA MET A 748 -16.87 -15.23 -12.34
C MET A 748 -18.25 -15.70 -12.82
N ALA A 749 -18.44 -17.01 -12.93
CA ALA A 749 -19.68 -17.61 -13.41
C ALA A 749 -20.77 -17.66 -12.31
N LEU A 750 -22.01 -17.34 -12.71
CA LEU A 750 -23.21 -17.44 -11.86
C LEU A 750 -23.68 -18.89 -11.74
N ALA A 751 -24.19 -19.28 -10.56
CA ALA A 751 -24.91 -20.54 -10.41
C ALA A 751 -26.32 -20.42 -11.01
N GLU A 752 -26.75 -21.37 -11.87
CA GLU A 752 -28.10 -21.37 -12.44
C GLU A 752 -29.19 -21.45 -11.35
N GLY A 753 -30.01 -20.39 -11.22
CA GLY A 753 -31.16 -20.39 -10.32
C GLY A 753 -32.06 -19.15 -10.47
N THR A 754 -33.38 -19.40 -10.55
CA THR A 754 -34.46 -18.42 -10.80
C THR A 754 -34.27 -17.10 -10.05
N THR A 755 -34.36 -16.04 -10.81
CA THR A 755 -33.84 -14.73 -10.45
C THR A 755 -35.02 -13.81 -10.08
N PHE A 756 -34.88 -13.03 -9.00
CA PHE A 756 -35.96 -12.21 -8.44
C PHE A 756 -35.52 -10.75 -8.23
N LYS A 757 -36.25 -9.82 -8.82
CA LYS A 757 -36.00 -8.37 -8.77
C LYS A 757 -36.28 -7.76 -7.39
N SER A 758 -35.66 -6.62 -7.07
CA SER A 758 -35.85 -5.89 -5.81
C SER A 758 -37.19 -5.12 -5.75
N VAL A 759 -37.59 -4.67 -4.56
CA VAL A 759 -38.77 -3.81 -4.40
C VAL A 759 -38.63 -2.47 -5.13
N ALA A 760 -37.42 -1.94 -5.30
CA ALA A 760 -37.16 -0.71 -6.04
C ALA A 760 -37.46 -0.84 -7.54
N SER A 761 -37.31 -2.04 -8.11
CA SER A 761 -37.56 -2.33 -9.53
C SER A 761 -39.02 -2.67 -9.87
N ILE A 762 -39.94 -2.54 -8.92
CA ILE A 762 -41.37 -2.79 -9.16
C ILE A 762 -41.92 -1.77 -10.17
N ASP A 763 -42.42 -2.28 -11.30
CA ASP A 763 -43.16 -1.51 -12.31
C ASP A 763 -44.55 -2.13 -12.52
N LEU A 764 -45.58 -1.36 -12.14
CA LEU A 764 -46.99 -1.73 -12.26
C LEU A 764 -47.65 -1.18 -13.53
N SER A 765 -46.89 -0.60 -14.47
CA SER A 765 -47.44 -0.04 -15.72
C SER A 765 -48.10 -1.09 -16.62
N THR A 766 -47.73 -2.37 -16.45
CA THR A 766 -48.29 -3.50 -17.21
C THR A 766 -48.94 -4.54 -16.29
N THR A 767 -49.87 -5.34 -16.83
CA THR A 767 -50.45 -6.47 -16.09
C THR A 767 -49.42 -7.52 -15.71
N GLU A 768 -48.41 -7.73 -16.55
CA GLU A 768 -47.34 -8.70 -16.32
C GLU A 768 -46.41 -8.23 -15.20
N GLY A 769 -45.97 -6.97 -15.25
CA GLY A 769 -45.18 -6.34 -14.18
C GLY A 769 -45.93 -6.29 -12.85
N ALA A 770 -47.25 -6.12 -12.86
CA ALA A 770 -48.06 -6.17 -11.65
C ALA A 770 -48.13 -7.58 -11.01
N ASN A 771 -48.14 -8.64 -11.81
CA ASN A 771 -48.09 -10.01 -11.29
C ASN A 771 -46.70 -10.35 -10.74
N GLU A 772 -45.64 -9.90 -11.42
CA GLU A 772 -44.25 -10.02 -10.96
C GLU A 772 -44.03 -9.26 -9.63
N ALA A 773 -44.60 -8.06 -9.52
CA ALA A 773 -44.53 -7.26 -8.30
C ALA A 773 -45.13 -7.96 -7.07
N VAL A 774 -46.22 -8.72 -7.23
CA VAL A 774 -46.80 -9.50 -6.13
C VAL A 774 -45.81 -10.54 -5.61
N GLU A 775 -45.11 -11.24 -6.51
CA GLU A 775 -44.11 -12.23 -6.13
C GLU A 775 -42.91 -11.58 -5.41
N ILE A 776 -42.40 -10.45 -5.92
CA ILE A 776 -41.33 -9.68 -5.27
C ILE A 776 -41.74 -9.23 -3.87
N LEU A 777 -42.97 -8.69 -3.72
CA LEU A 777 -43.48 -8.21 -2.44
C LEU A 777 -43.73 -9.34 -1.45
N ASP A 778 -44.17 -10.52 -1.92
CA ASP A 778 -44.26 -11.73 -1.09
C ASP A 778 -42.90 -12.14 -0.53
N LYS A 779 -41.85 -12.10 -1.35
CA LYS A 779 -40.48 -12.39 -0.89
C LYS A 779 -39.94 -11.31 0.05
N ALA A 780 -40.23 -10.04 -0.24
CA ALA A 780 -39.85 -8.93 0.62
C ALA A 780 -40.49 -9.05 2.02
N LEU A 781 -41.78 -9.37 2.08
CA LEU A 781 -42.50 -9.65 3.32
C LEU A 781 -41.89 -10.84 4.08
N ALA A 782 -41.63 -11.95 3.38
CA ALA A 782 -40.99 -13.12 3.99
C ALA A 782 -39.60 -12.80 4.57
N SER A 783 -38.80 -11.98 3.87
CA SER A 783 -37.49 -11.56 4.35
C SER A 783 -37.56 -10.70 5.62
N ILE A 784 -38.52 -9.76 5.69
CA ILE A 784 -38.74 -8.99 6.92
C ILE A 784 -39.20 -9.92 8.04
N ASP A 785 -40.14 -10.82 7.77
CA ASP A 785 -40.67 -11.72 8.79
C ASP A 785 -39.57 -12.64 9.36
N ASP A 786 -38.64 -13.11 8.54
CA ASP A 786 -37.45 -13.85 9.00
C ASP A 786 -36.54 -13.00 9.91
N GLN A 787 -36.29 -11.73 9.55
CA GLN A 787 -35.51 -10.83 10.39
C GLN A 787 -36.21 -10.53 11.73
N ARG A 788 -37.52 -10.27 11.70
CA ARG A 788 -38.35 -10.04 12.90
C ARG A 788 -38.39 -11.27 13.80
N ALA A 789 -38.47 -12.46 13.20
CA ALA A 789 -38.37 -13.73 13.94
C ALA A 789 -37.01 -13.86 14.66
N SER A 790 -35.91 -13.51 13.98
CA SER A 790 -34.57 -13.47 14.58
C SER A 790 -34.47 -12.45 15.72
N LEU A 791 -35.04 -11.25 15.55
CA LEU A 791 -35.09 -10.23 16.59
C LEU A 791 -35.90 -10.68 17.80
N GLY A 792 -37.05 -11.32 17.59
CA GLY A 792 -37.84 -11.91 18.67
C GLY A 792 -37.07 -13.01 19.42
N ALA A 793 -36.35 -13.88 18.69
CA ALA A 793 -35.49 -14.89 19.29
C ALA A 793 -34.34 -14.27 20.10
N PHE A 794 -33.71 -13.21 19.58
CA PHE A 794 -32.68 -12.45 20.28
C PHE A 794 -33.21 -11.80 21.55
N GLN A 795 -34.37 -11.15 21.51
CA GLN A 795 -35.03 -10.57 22.69
C GLN A 795 -35.33 -11.62 23.75
N ASN A 796 -35.83 -12.80 23.34
CA ASN A 796 -36.09 -13.91 24.27
C ASN A 796 -34.81 -14.44 24.91
N ARG A 797 -33.73 -14.57 24.12
CA ARG A 797 -32.41 -15.00 24.63
C ARG A 797 -31.78 -13.95 25.56
N MET A 798 -31.94 -12.66 25.26
CA MET A 798 -31.48 -11.58 26.12
C MET A 798 -32.23 -11.55 27.44
N ASN A 799 -33.57 -11.70 27.43
CA ASN A 799 -34.37 -11.77 28.64
C ASN A 799 -33.99 -12.99 29.52
N SER A 800 -33.80 -14.17 28.91
CA SER A 800 -33.34 -15.35 29.67
C SER A 800 -31.94 -15.16 30.23
N THR A 801 -31.05 -14.51 29.47
CA THR A 801 -29.71 -14.13 29.91
C THR A 801 -29.77 -13.16 31.09
N ILE A 802 -30.56 -12.09 31.03
CA ILE A 802 -30.74 -11.13 32.13
C ILE A 802 -31.19 -11.85 33.40
N ASN A 803 -32.19 -12.72 33.31
CA ASN A 803 -32.67 -13.48 34.47
C ASN A 803 -31.58 -14.40 35.05
N ASN A 804 -30.79 -15.05 34.19
CA ASN A 804 -29.66 -15.87 34.62
C ASN A 804 -28.56 -15.03 35.28
N LEU A 805 -28.15 -13.92 34.66
CA LEU A 805 -27.15 -13.00 35.21
C LEU A 805 -27.60 -12.40 36.54
N ALA A 806 -28.88 -12.04 36.67
CA ALA A 806 -29.46 -11.57 37.93
C ALA A 806 -29.35 -12.62 39.03
N SER A 807 -29.65 -13.89 38.71
CA SER A 807 -29.47 -15.01 39.65
C SER A 807 -28.00 -15.23 40.03
N ILE A 808 -27.08 -15.16 39.06
CA ILE A 808 -25.64 -15.27 39.33
C ILE A 808 -25.16 -14.08 40.18
N GLN A 809 -25.65 -12.87 39.92
CA GLN A 809 -25.31 -11.67 40.68
C GLN A 809 -25.82 -11.79 42.12
N GLU A 810 -27.05 -12.28 42.33
CA GLU A 810 -27.61 -12.55 43.66
C GLU A 810 -26.79 -13.60 44.41
N ASN A 811 -26.43 -14.71 43.76
CA ASN A 811 -25.59 -15.75 44.36
C ASN A 811 -24.18 -15.24 44.70
N ALA A 812 -23.57 -14.42 43.83
CA ALA A 812 -22.28 -13.79 44.09
C ALA A 812 -22.35 -12.78 45.23
N ALA A 813 -23.43 -12.00 45.31
CA ALA A 813 -23.68 -11.05 46.39
C ALA A 813 -23.92 -11.78 47.73
N ALA A 814 -24.68 -12.87 47.73
CA ALA A 814 -24.87 -13.72 48.91
C ALA A 814 -23.55 -14.37 49.35
N GLY A 815 -22.73 -14.83 48.40
CA GLY A 815 -21.39 -15.33 48.65
C GLY A 815 -20.48 -14.26 49.28
N MET A 816 -20.52 -13.04 48.75
CA MET A 816 -19.77 -11.90 49.28
C MET A 816 -20.25 -11.52 50.69
N SER A 817 -21.56 -11.47 50.93
CA SER A 817 -22.17 -11.21 52.24
C SER A 817 -21.71 -12.23 53.29
N ARG A 818 -21.67 -13.53 52.97
CA ARG A 818 -21.14 -14.56 53.90
C ARG A 818 -19.66 -14.37 54.27
N ILE A 819 -18.88 -13.72 53.41
CA ILE A 819 -17.46 -13.48 53.63
C ILE A 819 -17.24 -12.13 54.33
N MET A 820 -17.97 -11.10 53.94
CA MET A 820 -17.75 -9.72 54.33
C MET A 820 -18.63 -9.29 55.49
N ASP A 821 -19.86 -9.76 55.64
CA ASP A 821 -20.80 -9.20 56.60
C ASP A 821 -20.50 -9.67 58.02
N VAL A 822 -20.73 -8.78 58.98
CA VAL A 822 -20.58 -9.07 60.40
C VAL A 822 -21.86 -9.72 60.96
N ASP A 823 -21.71 -10.78 61.75
CA ASP A 823 -22.79 -11.26 62.61
C ASP A 823 -22.98 -10.26 63.76
N PHE A 824 -23.95 -9.37 63.62
CA PHE A 824 -24.24 -8.30 64.59
C PHE A 824 -24.48 -8.84 66.00
N ALA A 825 -25.15 -9.99 66.14
CA ALA A 825 -25.44 -10.56 67.46
C ALA A 825 -24.15 -11.04 68.13
N GLN A 826 -23.34 -11.81 67.40
CA GLN A 826 -22.08 -12.32 67.91
C GLN A 826 -21.07 -11.19 68.20
N GLU A 827 -20.98 -10.18 67.34
CA GLU A 827 -20.04 -9.09 67.50
C GLU A 827 -20.46 -8.13 68.62
N THR A 828 -21.76 -7.94 68.85
CA THR A 828 -22.27 -7.17 70.01
C THR A 828 -21.92 -7.86 71.34
N VAL A 829 -22.00 -9.20 71.40
CA VAL A 829 -21.55 -9.97 72.57
C VAL A 829 -20.04 -9.81 72.77
N ASN A 830 -19.25 -9.87 71.69
CA ASN A 830 -17.81 -9.63 71.74
C ASN A 830 -17.47 -8.21 72.23
N LEU A 831 -18.15 -7.19 71.69
CA LEU A 831 -18.00 -5.80 72.11
C LEU A 831 -18.26 -5.66 73.61
N THR A 832 -19.40 -6.19 74.08
CA THR A 832 -19.81 -6.13 75.49
C THR A 832 -18.79 -6.82 76.39
N LYS A 833 -18.29 -8.00 75.97
CA LYS A 833 -17.21 -8.72 76.66
C LYS A 833 -15.93 -7.88 76.75
N GLN A 834 -15.52 -7.21 75.66
CA GLN A 834 -14.32 -6.37 75.67
C GLN A 834 -14.49 -5.10 76.50
N GLN A 835 -15.69 -4.50 76.54
CA GLN A 835 -16.00 -3.38 77.44
C GLN A 835 -15.87 -3.79 78.92
N ILE A 836 -16.42 -4.95 79.30
CA ILE A 836 -16.29 -5.50 80.65
C ILE A 836 -14.82 -5.78 80.99
N LEU A 837 -14.05 -6.36 80.06
CA LEU A 837 -12.61 -6.62 80.26
C LEU A 837 -11.77 -5.34 80.34
N GLN A 838 -12.14 -4.27 79.63
CA GLN A 838 -11.49 -2.97 79.73
C GLN A 838 -11.75 -2.33 81.11
N GLN A 839 -13.00 -2.37 81.59
CA GLN A 839 -13.36 -1.90 82.93
C GLN A 839 -12.67 -2.73 84.03
N ALA A 840 -12.64 -4.06 83.89
CA ALA A 840 -11.92 -4.93 84.82
C ALA A 840 -10.40 -4.72 84.77
N GLY A 841 -9.83 -4.54 83.58
CA GLY A 841 -8.39 -4.33 83.36
C GLY A 841 -7.88 -3.01 83.93
N THR A 842 -8.68 -1.94 83.86
CA THR A 842 -8.35 -0.65 84.51
C THR A 842 -8.38 -0.76 86.03
N SER A 843 -9.37 -1.48 86.58
CA SER A 843 -9.46 -1.77 88.02
C SER A 843 -8.27 -2.61 88.53
N ILE A 844 -7.94 -3.71 87.82
CA ILE A 844 -6.79 -4.57 88.15
C ILE A 844 -5.46 -3.82 87.98
N LEU A 845 -5.32 -2.96 86.96
CA LEU A 845 -4.13 -2.13 86.78
C LEU A 845 -3.97 -1.13 87.92
N ALA A 846 -5.06 -0.51 88.38
CA ALA A 846 -5.05 0.36 89.55
C ALA A 846 -4.64 -0.41 90.82
N GLN A 847 -5.19 -1.60 91.04
CA GLN A 847 -4.86 -2.46 92.18
C GLN A 847 -3.40 -2.98 92.12
N ALA A 848 -2.90 -3.34 90.94
CA ALA A 848 -1.52 -3.77 90.72
C ALA A 848 -0.51 -2.63 90.94
N LYS A 849 -0.93 -1.36 90.82
CA LYS A 849 -0.11 -0.16 91.11
C LYS A 849 -0.11 0.24 92.59
N GLN A 850 -1.11 -0.18 93.38
CA GLN A 850 -1.16 0.11 94.81
C GLN A 850 -0.08 -0.62 95.61
N LEU A 851 0.28 -1.85 95.22
CA LEU A 851 1.25 -2.68 95.95
C LEU A 851 2.66 -2.06 96.03
N PRO A 852 3.27 -1.58 94.92
CA PRO A 852 4.54 -0.85 94.98
C PRO A 852 4.42 0.53 95.62
N GLN A 853 3.28 1.24 95.45
CA GLN A 853 3.05 2.54 96.09
C GLN A 853 2.95 2.43 97.61
N ALA A 854 2.27 1.41 98.11
CA ALA A 854 2.22 1.09 99.53
C ALA A 854 3.62 0.72 100.07
N ALA A 855 4.40 -0.04 99.30
CA ALA A 855 5.78 -0.36 99.67
C ALA A 855 6.71 0.88 99.65
N LEU A 856 6.54 1.81 98.70
CA LEU A 856 7.30 3.07 98.64
C LEU A 856 6.90 4.02 99.77
N SER A 857 5.61 4.06 100.14
CA SER A 857 5.06 4.81 101.27
C SER A 857 5.52 4.27 102.64
N LEU A 858 6.03 3.05 102.70
CA LEU A 858 6.60 2.44 103.89
C LEU A 858 8.13 2.59 103.97
N LEU A 859 8.78 3.04 102.89
CA LEU A 859 10.24 3.14 102.77
C LEU A 859 10.76 4.59 102.66
N GLY A 860 9.88 5.55 102.36
CA GLY A 860 10.10 6.99 102.57
C GLY A 860 9.33 7.46 103.79
#